data_AF-A0A371ATL5-F1
#
_entry.id   AF-A0A371ATL5-F1
#
_cell.length_a   1.000
_cell.length_b   1.000
_cell.length_c   1.000
_cell.angle_alpha   90.00
_cell.angle_beta   90.00
_cell.angle_gamma   90.00
#
_symmetry.space_group_name_H-M   'P 1'
#
loop_
_entity.id
_entity.type
_entity.pdbx_description
1 polymer ?
#
loop_
_entity_poly.entity_id
_entity_poly.type
_entity_poly.pdbx_seq_one_letter_code
_entity_poly.pdbx_strand_id
1 'polypeptide(L)'
;MKHKKLIAIILGLIIGLEPASYVFASNSSVKDSMKESSIVIQSQDSRSNKNTFIKPALTLNRKALTVYLKNPITLKATTKPTSKIKWKSSNKKIAVVSTNGKITGKKTGTVTITASANGLKKTCKVKIKKPTLSINSNSINVIDGYNYQFNAKTKPAKTSSKIIWSTSNKKIASISSKGIITGNKPGTATITAKFCGIKKTCKVNVEKNIFKLNKTSKTLLAGDTFTLNMPGTSLDVDYKISQSSEGHVVILDQKNNSCSVTALNAGTATITATTYPIRNGKKVTCTSSCTLKILASGISPQQSSCAVGSSKQFTLINGEKLGTAIEDIKWTSSNSDVVTIDSTSGIATAKKTGTANITAVVTYANNTSTQFTGVIKVSSPSLSSYKYTLALHSSYKLKLTGTNNFSDIKLSSSSPDVATISSDGMITTYKAGTTTITAIVDEKKLDFLLTVSNPYLKTNYKALTKGKTFTIKLNGKNKLSKVKFSSDNKSVATVSKSGVVKAKNYGNANIIITVDGKELKYFVSVVSKTALNATKKAKSIIDSSIYSQTYRMKQGYYDCSSLVFRAYNKNTVLLGESFEWAPNAAKQAKYLENHGKVLSYKWINNTHLLPGDLIFYGNKNNGRYKGIYHVAMYYGNKLCVEKPLRTYTYNKRNIVMIARPIK
;
A
#
# COMPACT_ATOMS: atom_id res chain seq x y z
N MET A 1 15.55 50.55 -37.81
CA MET A 1 16.20 50.12 -39.06
C MET A 1 15.83 48.66 -39.37
N LYS A 2 16.22 48.17 -40.56
CA LYS A 2 16.18 46.78 -41.07
C LYS A 2 16.65 45.73 -40.04
N HIS A 3 16.25 44.43 -40.04
CA HIS A 3 15.36 43.69 -40.95
C HIS A 3 14.64 42.47 -40.31
N LYS A 4 13.32 42.36 -40.58
CA LYS A 4 12.43 41.17 -40.72
C LYS A 4 12.84 39.78 -40.15
N LYS A 5 12.00 39.27 -39.23
CA LYS A 5 11.09 38.09 -39.41
C LYS A 5 10.10 38.05 -38.21
N LEU A 6 8.87 38.56 -38.32
CA LEU A 6 7.64 37.89 -38.83
C LEU A 6 7.42 36.48 -38.21
N ILE A 7 6.37 36.17 -37.41
CA ILE A 7 4.88 36.34 -37.47
C ILE A 7 4.17 35.01 -37.86
N ALA A 8 3.03 34.55 -37.30
CA ALA A 8 2.33 34.86 -36.01
C ALA A 8 1.05 33.97 -35.79
N ILE A 9 0.37 34.13 -34.63
CA ILE A 9 -1.12 34.25 -34.42
C ILE A 9 -1.99 32.97 -34.70
N ILE A 10 -3.21 32.69 -34.17
CA ILE A 10 -4.41 33.41 -33.63
C ILE A 10 -4.81 32.95 -32.19
N LEU A 11 -5.68 33.71 -31.50
CA LEU A 11 -6.31 33.41 -30.20
C LEU A 11 -7.87 33.58 -30.23
N GLY A 12 -8.63 32.78 -29.45
CA GLY A 12 -10.07 32.97 -29.12
C GLY A 12 -11.12 32.55 -30.18
N LEU A 13 -12.44 32.55 -29.93
CA LEU A 13 -13.27 32.58 -28.68
C LEU A 13 -14.77 32.30 -29.01
N ILE A 14 -15.61 31.93 -28.03
CA ILE A 14 -17.12 32.03 -28.00
C ILE A 14 -17.91 31.18 -29.06
N ILE A 15 -18.70 30.16 -28.69
CA ILE A 15 -20.09 30.13 -28.15
C ILE A 15 -21.17 30.67 -29.13
N GLY A 16 -22.18 29.85 -29.46
CA GLY A 16 -23.38 30.21 -30.24
C GLY A 16 -24.31 29.00 -30.44
N LEU A 17 -25.62 29.22 -30.64
CA LEU A 17 -26.66 28.19 -30.73
C LEU A 17 -27.47 28.26 -32.04
N GLU A 18 -28.04 27.11 -32.42
CA GLU A 18 -29.18 26.95 -33.35
C GLU A 18 -30.48 27.58 -32.78
N PRO A 19 -31.60 27.76 -33.55
CA PRO A 19 -31.99 26.99 -34.73
C PRO A 19 -32.56 27.78 -35.95
N ALA A 20 -32.96 27.00 -36.97
CA ALA A 20 -33.46 27.41 -38.29
C ALA A 20 -34.85 28.06 -38.34
N SER A 21 -35.19 28.66 -39.49
CA SER A 21 -36.46 28.41 -40.21
C SER A 21 -36.51 28.88 -41.69
N TYR A 22 -37.10 28.01 -42.52
CA TYR A 22 -38.00 28.23 -43.67
C TYR A 22 -37.65 29.11 -44.91
N VAL A 23 -37.73 28.41 -46.06
CA VAL A 23 -38.43 28.77 -47.33
C VAL A 23 -37.72 29.57 -48.44
N PHE A 24 -38.11 29.20 -49.67
CA PHE A 24 -37.70 29.73 -50.97
C PHE A 24 -38.43 31.04 -51.31
N ALA A 25 -37.78 31.93 -52.07
CA ALA A 25 -38.34 32.45 -53.34
C ALA A 25 -37.30 33.25 -54.14
N SER A 26 -37.41 33.16 -55.48
CA SER A 26 -37.03 34.18 -56.49
C SER A 26 -35.60 34.75 -56.55
N ASN A 27 -35.25 35.57 -57.56
CA ASN A 27 -35.31 35.37 -59.02
C ASN A 27 -34.46 36.47 -59.70
N SER A 28 -33.84 36.20 -60.86
CA SER A 28 -33.09 37.15 -61.72
C SER A 28 -31.92 37.90 -61.02
N SER A 29 -31.04 38.68 -61.68
CA SER A 29 -30.75 38.94 -63.10
C SER A 29 -29.22 39.18 -63.25
N VAL A 30 -28.52 38.76 -64.31
CA VAL A 30 -28.26 39.52 -65.58
C VAL A 30 -27.48 40.85 -65.29
N LYS A 31 -26.35 41.22 -65.95
CA LYS A 31 -26.07 41.19 -67.40
C LYS A 31 -24.58 41.17 -67.84
N ASP A 32 -24.36 40.49 -68.98
CA ASP A 32 -23.41 40.61 -70.11
C ASP A 32 -22.10 41.44 -70.09
N SER A 33 -21.07 40.84 -70.71
CA SER A 33 -20.57 41.23 -72.06
C SER A 33 -20.21 39.92 -72.81
N MET A 34 -20.62 39.64 -74.05
CA MET A 34 -20.32 40.31 -75.35
C MET A 34 -18.82 40.26 -75.69
N LYS A 35 -18.35 39.92 -76.90
CA LYS A 35 -18.94 39.66 -78.25
C LYS A 35 -17.84 39.01 -79.15
N GLU A 36 -18.02 38.41 -80.35
CA GLU A 36 -19.19 38.04 -81.18
C GLU A 36 -18.79 36.98 -82.27
N SER A 37 -19.62 35.94 -82.51
CA SER A 37 -19.93 35.30 -83.83
C SER A 37 -18.82 34.65 -84.70
N SER A 38 -19.09 33.77 -85.71
CA SER A 38 -20.25 33.74 -86.64
C SER A 38 -20.50 32.38 -87.35
N ILE A 39 -21.73 32.15 -87.85
CA ILE A 39 -22.07 31.44 -89.13
C ILE A 39 -21.77 29.91 -89.22
N VAL A 40 -22.60 29.00 -89.79
CA VAL A 40 -24.03 28.91 -90.23
C VAL A 40 -24.31 27.41 -90.62
N ILE A 41 -25.50 26.78 -90.71
CA ILE A 41 -26.90 27.17 -90.43
C ILE A 41 -27.77 26.00 -89.83
N GLN A 42 -28.59 25.28 -90.60
CA GLN A 42 -29.64 24.32 -90.17
C GLN A 42 -29.47 22.89 -90.77
N SER A 43 -29.89 21.87 -90.01
CA SER A 43 -31.02 21.00 -90.40
C SER A 43 -31.62 20.32 -89.16
N GLN A 44 -32.88 19.86 -89.23
CA GLN A 44 -33.46 18.95 -88.24
C GLN A 44 -33.32 17.51 -88.71
N ASP A 45 -32.86 16.61 -87.84
CA ASP A 45 -33.39 15.25 -87.79
C ASP A 45 -33.23 14.68 -86.36
N SER A 46 -33.55 13.40 -86.17
CA SER A 46 -34.25 12.92 -84.99
C SER A 46 -33.57 11.74 -84.30
N ARG A 47 -33.91 11.58 -83.02
CA ARG A 47 -33.73 10.35 -82.21
C ARG A 47 -32.33 9.68 -82.24
N SER A 48 -31.51 9.98 -81.24
CA SER A 48 -30.86 8.89 -80.50
C SER A 48 -30.82 9.16 -78.98
N ASN A 49 -31.49 8.30 -78.22
CA ASN A 49 -31.52 8.38 -76.77
C ASN A 49 -30.28 7.70 -76.17
N LYS A 50 -29.17 8.44 -76.02
CA LYS A 50 -27.95 7.96 -75.37
C LYS A 50 -28.13 7.83 -73.85
N ASN A 51 -28.94 6.85 -73.46
CA ASN A 51 -29.15 6.41 -72.09
C ASN A 51 -27.82 5.97 -71.45
N THR A 52 -27.19 6.85 -70.67
CA THR A 52 -25.84 6.63 -70.15
C THR A 52 -25.82 5.52 -69.10
N PHE A 53 -25.47 4.30 -69.52
CA PHE A 53 -25.28 3.15 -68.64
C PHE A 53 -24.22 3.44 -67.55
N ILE A 54 -24.69 3.79 -66.35
CA ILE A 54 -23.82 3.96 -65.17
C ILE A 54 -23.28 2.57 -64.77
N LYS A 55 -22.10 2.23 -65.30
CA LYS A 55 -21.40 0.96 -65.07
C LYS A 55 -21.42 0.60 -63.57
N PRO A 56 -22.04 -0.52 -63.17
CA PRO A 56 -22.14 -0.90 -61.78
C PRO A 56 -20.79 -0.95 -61.07
N ALA A 57 -20.76 -0.40 -59.86
CA ALA A 57 -19.60 -0.45 -58.98
C ALA A 57 -20.02 -0.90 -57.56
N LEU A 58 -19.18 -1.73 -56.94
CA LEU A 58 -19.26 -2.12 -55.54
C LEU A 58 -17.84 -2.11 -54.98
N THR A 59 -17.60 -1.32 -53.93
CA THR A 59 -16.31 -1.25 -53.25
C THR A 59 -16.45 -1.56 -51.76
N LEU A 60 -15.40 -2.15 -51.18
CA LEU A 60 -15.26 -2.38 -49.74
C LEU A 60 -14.14 -1.50 -49.22
N ASN A 61 -14.30 -0.90 -48.05
CA ASN A 61 -13.23 -0.09 -47.45
C ASN A 61 -12.03 -0.93 -46.96
N ARG A 62 -12.13 -2.27 -46.96
CA ARG A 62 -11.06 -3.21 -46.55
C ARG A 62 -11.16 -4.55 -47.28
N LYS A 63 -10.05 -5.02 -47.89
CA LYS A 63 -9.91 -6.41 -48.39
C LYS A 63 -9.67 -7.44 -47.27
N ALA A 64 -9.13 -7.00 -46.12
CA ALA A 64 -8.95 -7.84 -44.93
C ALA A 64 -9.03 -7.05 -43.61
N LEU A 65 -9.45 -7.72 -42.53
CA LEU A 65 -9.48 -7.15 -41.17
C LEU A 65 -9.44 -8.21 -40.06
N THR A 66 -9.12 -7.77 -38.83
CA THR A 66 -9.22 -8.60 -37.62
C THR A 66 -10.37 -8.08 -36.75
N VAL A 67 -11.31 -8.97 -36.36
CA VAL A 67 -12.33 -8.69 -35.33
C VAL A 67 -11.93 -9.43 -34.05
N TYR A 68 -12.35 -8.90 -32.90
CA TYR A 68 -12.12 -9.53 -31.61
C TYR A 68 -13.44 -9.97 -30.98
N LEU A 69 -13.42 -11.10 -30.25
CA LEU A 69 -14.61 -11.60 -29.54
C LEU A 69 -15.15 -10.52 -28.58
N LYS A 70 -16.49 -10.35 -28.57
CA LYS A 70 -17.20 -9.30 -27.82
C LYS A 70 -16.83 -7.85 -28.20
N ASN A 71 -16.16 -7.63 -29.34
CA ASN A 71 -15.81 -6.31 -29.88
C ASN A 71 -16.12 -6.26 -31.41
N PRO A 72 -17.38 -6.04 -31.81
CA PRO A 72 -17.78 -6.05 -33.22
C PRO A 72 -17.19 -4.87 -34.01
N ILE A 73 -17.07 -5.02 -35.33
CA ILE A 73 -16.53 -4.00 -36.24
C ILE A 73 -17.43 -3.93 -37.49
N THR A 74 -17.77 -2.71 -37.93
CA THR A 74 -18.50 -2.50 -39.19
C THR A 74 -17.56 -2.43 -40.38
N LEU A 75 -17.76 -3.32 -41.35
CA LEU A 75 -17.15 -3.27 -42.67
C LEU A 75 -18.00 -2.33 -43.55
N LYS A 76 -17.41 -1.24 -44.04
CA LYS A 76 -18.13 -0.28 -44.90
C LYS A 76 -18.03 -0.70 -46.36
N ALA A 77 -19.11 -0.49 -47.10
CA ALA A 77 -19.21 -0.73 -48.53
C ALA A 77 -20.04 0.38 -49.19
N THR A 78 -19.74 0.69 -50.43
CA THR A 78 -20.46 1.70 -51.25
C THR A 78 -20.74 1.14 -52.64
N THR A 79 -21.85 1.59 -53.24
CA THR A 79 -22.31 1.16 -54.56
C THR A 79 -22.62 2.35 -55.47
N LYS A 80 -22.43 2.16 -56.78
CA LYS A 80 -22.92 3.06 -57.83
C LYS A 80 -23.67 2.21 -58.88
N PRO A 81 -24.91 2.55 -59.28
CA PRO A 81 -25.84 3.40 -58.52
C PRO A 81 -26.08 2.89 -57.09
N THR A 82 -26.53 3.76 -56.19
CA THR A 82 -26.75 3.47 -54.77
C THR A 82 -27.79 2.35 -54.59
N SER A 83 -27.51 1.36 -53.73
CA SER A 83 -28.37 0.18 -53.61
C SER A 83 -28.17 -0.62 -52.30
N LYS A 84 -29.18 -1.42 -51.94
CA LYS A 84 -29.22 -2.20 -50.69
C LYS A 84 -28.25 -3.40 -50.74
N ILE A 85 -27.18 -3.32 -49.96
CA ILE A 85 -26.10 -4.32 -49.96
C ILE A 85 -26.50 -5.58 -49.19
N LYS A 86 -26.49 -6.74 -49.87
CA LYS A 86 -26.74 -8.06 -49.26
C LYS A 86 -25.42 -8.62 -48.69
N TRP A 87 -25.38 -8.88 -47.38
CA TRP A 87 -24.20 -9.40 -46.67
C TRP A 87 -24.31 -10.89 -46.35
N LYS A 88 -23.25 -11.67 -46.64
CA LYS A 88 -23.14 -13.11 -46.29
C LYS A 88 -21.82 -13.38 -45.55
N SER A 89 -21.85 -14.30 -44.60
CA SER A 89 -20.67 -14.87 -43.94
C SER A 89 -20.49 -16.32 -44.40
N SER A 90 -19.26 -16.72 -44.75
CA SER A 90 -18.98 -18.11 -45.15
C SER A 90 -19.07 -19.11 -43.99
N ASN A 91 -19.05 -18.65 -42.72
CA ASN A 91 -19.27 -19.50 -41.56
C ASN A 91 -19.91 -18.73 -40.38
N LYS A 92 -21.23 -18.86 -40.25
CA LYS A 92 -22.04 -18.26 -39.17
C LYS A 92 -21.66 -18.75 -37.75
N LYS A 93 -20.98 -19.91 -37.60
CA LYS A 93 -20.46 -20.41 -36.31
C LYS A 93 -19.16 -19.68 -35.90
N ILE A 94 -18.39 -19.14 -36.86
CA ILE A 94 -17.18 -18.33 -36.60
C ILE A 94 -17.55 -16.85 -36.41
N ALA A 95 -18.27 -16.24 -37.36
CA ALA A 95 -18.77 -14.87 -37.22
C ALA A 95 -20.07 -14.64 -38.01
N VAL A 96 -20.90 -13.74 -37.49
CA VAL A 96 -22.10 -13.24 -38.17
C VAL A 96 -21.87 -11.80 -38.65
N VAL A 97 -22.58 -11.42 -39.71
CA VAL A 97 -22.63 -10.04 -40.24
C VAL A 97 -24.09 -9.65 -40.35
N SER A 98 -24.43 -8.41 -39.95
CA SER A 98 -25.77 -7.84 -40.05
C SER A 98 -26.02 -7.14 -41.40
N THR A 99 -27.27 -6.71 -41.62
CA THR A 99 -27.69 -5.92 -42.79
C THR A 99 -26.88 -4.63 -43.00
N ASN A 100 -26.38 -4.01 -41.93
CA ASN A 100 -25.53 -2.82 -41.98
C ASN A 100 -24.01 -3.11 -41.91
N GLY A 101 -23.57 -4.34 -42.20
CA GLY A 101 -22.15 -4.69 -42.29
C GLY A 101 -21.42 -4.82 -40.95
N LYS A 102 -22.11 -4.77 -39.80
CA LYS A 102 -21.53 -4.95 -38.46
C LYS A 102 -21.21 -6.44 -38.22
N ILE A 103 -19.93 -6.77 -38.23
CA ILE A 103 -19.40 -8.12 -38.05
C ILE A 103 -19.20 -8.42 -36.56
N THR A 104 -19.78 -9.52 -36.07
CA THR A 104 -19.66 -10.00 -34.69
C THR A 104 -19.06 -11.41 -34.67
N GLY A 105 -17.87 -11.54 -34.10
CA GLY A 105 -17.19 -12.84 -33.93
C GLY A 105 -17.80 -13.67 -32.80
N LYS A 106 -18.09 -14.94 -33.09
CA LYS A 106 -18.59 -15.95 -32.12
C LYS A 106 -17.48 -16.91 -31.66
N LYS A 107 -16.65 -17.42 -32.57
CA LYS A 107 -15.51 -18.31 -32.29
C LYS A 107 -14.24 -17.80 -32.96
N THR A 108 -13.07 -18.08 -32.40
CA THR A 108 -11.78 -17.79 -33.06
C THR A 108 -11.61 -18.62 -34.33
N GLY A 109 -11.07 -18.02 -35.39
CA GLY A 109 -10.92 -18.65 -36.70
C GLY A 109 -10.70 -17.61 -37.80
N THR A 110 -10.83 -18.02 -39.06
CA THR A 110 -10.88 -17.11 -40.21
C THR A 110 -12.16 -17.39 -41.01
N VAL A 111 -12.78 -16.35 -41.55
CA VAL A 111 -14.03 -16.42 -42.31
C VAL A 111 -14.04 -15.37 -43.41
N THR A 112 -14.77 -15.61 -44.50
CA THR A 112 -14.93 -14.62 -45.58
C THR A 112 -16.29 -13.96 -45.43
N ILE A 113 -16.31 -12.63 -45.48
CA ILE A 113 -17.53 -11.82 -45.54
C ILE A 113 -17.70 -11.33 -46.96
N THR A 114 -18.87 -11.55 -47.55
CA THR A 114 -19.21 -11.14 -48.93
C THR A 114 -20.29 -10.07 -48.91
N ALA A 115 -20.03 -8.95 -49.58
CA ALA A 115 -21.05 -7.98 -49.98
C ALA A 115 -21.51 -8.29 -51.41
N SER A 116 -22.81 -8.18 -51.67
CA SER A 116 -23.41 -8.36 -53.01
C SER A 116 -24.41 -7.24 -53.30
N ALA A 117 -24.28 -6.58 -54.45
CA ALA A 117 -25.16 -5.50 -54.92
C ALA A 117 -24.92 -5.22 -56.41
N ASN A 118 -25.96 -4.80 -57.15
CA ASN A 118 -25.91 -4.48 -58.59
C ASN A 118 -25.24 -5.61 -59.41
N GLY A 119 -25.61 -6.87 -59.17
CA GLY A 119 -24.97 -8.07 -59.74
C GLY A 119 -23.57 -8.41 -59.18
N LEU A 120 -22.80 -7.40 -58.77
CA LEU A 120 -21.43 -7.53 -58.28
C LEU A 120 -21.32 -8.17 -56.91
N LYS A 121 -20.19 -8.84 -56.67
CA LYS A 121 -19.76 -9.40 -55.39
C LYS A 121 -18.37 -8.90 -55.03
N LYS A 122 -18.13 -8.57 -53.76
CA LYS A 122 -16.78 -8.29 -53.20
C LYS A 122 -16.61 -8.98 -51.86
N THR A 123 -15.39 -9.43 -51.56
CA THR A 123 -15.07 -10.25 -50.38
C THR A 123 -14.06 -9.58 -49.46
N CYS A 124 -14.16 -9.86 -48.16
CA CYS A 124 -13.21 -9.44 -47.13
C CYS A 124 -12.79 -10.66 -46.28
N LYS A 125 -11.48 -10.88 -46.13
CA LYS A 125 -10.93 -11.96 -45.28
C LYS A 125 -10.87 -11.48 -43.82
N VAL A 126 -11.64 -12.13 -42.94
CA VAL A 126 -11.83 -11.71 -41.55
C VAL A 126 -11.24 -12.74 -40.58
N LYS A 127 -10.24 -12.33 -39.79
CA LYS A 127 -9.64 -13.17 -38.73
C LYS A 127 -10.24 -12.81 -37.37
N ILE A 128 -10.80 -13.79 -36.66
CA ILE A 128 -11.39 -13.61 -35.32
C ILE A 128 -10.36 -14.00 -34.25
N LYS A 129 -10.00 -13.05 -33.36
CA LYS A 129 -9.05 -13.26 -32.25
C LYS A 129 -9.73 -13.12 -30.88
N LYS A 130 -9.15 -13.74 -29.84
CA LYS A 130 -9.48 -13.42 -28.43
C LYS A 130 -8.93 -12.02 -28.11
N PRO A 131 -9.69 -11.13 -27.44
CA PRO A 131 -9.14 -9.87 -26.92
C PRO A 131 -8.10 -10.16 -25.83
N THR A 132 -7.26 -9.17 -25.50
CA THR A 132 -6.33 -9.26 -24.36
C THR A 132 -6.42 -8.02 -23.48
N LEU A 133 -6.22 -8.20 -22.18
CA LEU A 133 -6.10 -7.15 -21.18
C LEU A 133 -4.92 -7.49 -20.24
N SER A 134 -3.93 -6.61 -20.18
CA SER A 134 -2.85 -6.64 -19.18
C SER A 134 -2.83 -5.35 -18.38
N ILE A 135 -2.25 -5.41 -17.18
CA ILE A 135 -2.11 -4.31 -16.21
C ILE A 135 -0.64 -4.21 -15.78
N ASN A 136 -0.19 -3.03 -15.34
CA ASN A 136 1.22 -2.81 -15.00
C ASN A 136 1.66 -3.33 -13.62
N SER A 137 0.73 -3.61 -12.70
CA SER A 137 1.01 -4.33 -11.45
C SER A 137 -0.26 -4.96 -10.87
N ASN A 138 -0.12 -6.07 -10.14
CA ASN A 138 -1.18 -6.70 -9.37
C ASN A 138 -1.31 -6.15 -7.94
N SER A 139 -0.33 -5.36 -7.46
CA SER A 139 -0.39 -4.67 -6.16
C SER A 139 0.36 -3.35 -6.22
N ILE A 140 -0.18 -2.30 -5.61
CA ILE A 140 0.47 -0.97 -5.49
C ILE A 140 0.23 -0.35 -4.13
N ASN A 141 1.14 0.53 -3.71
CA ASN A 141 0.93 1.44 -2.59
C ASN A 141 0.59 2.84 -3.10
N VAL A 142 -0.34 3.53 -2.44
CA VAL A 142 -0.74 4.91 -2.74
C VAL A 142 -0.79 5.69 -1.42
N ILE A 143 -0.38 6.95 -1.41
CA ILE A 143 -0.45 7.79 -0.20
C ILE A 143 -1.81 8.49 -0.16
N ASP A 144 -2.42 8.55 1.01
CA ASP A 144 -3.70 9.24 1.25
C ASP A 144 -3.68 10.71 0.78
N GLY A 145 -4.68 11.14 0.01
CA GLY A 145 -4.73 12.43 -0.68
C GLY A 145 -3.97 12.50 -2.01
N TYR A 146 -3.21 11.47 -2.41
CA TYR A 146 -2.37 11.49 -3.62
C TYR A 146 -2.85 10.54 -4.72
N ASN A 147 -2.40 10.82 -5.95
CA ASN A 147 -2.81 10.14 -7.18
C ASN A 147 -1.74 9.19 -7.72
N TYR A 148 -2.18 8.11 -8.38
CA TYR A 148 -1.33 7.18 -9.12
C TYR A 148 -1.96 6.79 -10.46
N GLN A 149 -1.24 7.02 -11.58
CA GLN A 149 -1.70 6.58 -12.90
C GLN A 149 -1.53 5.06 -13.06
N PHE A 150 -2.64 4.34 -12.98
CA PHE A 150 -2.68 2.91 -13.25
C PHE A 150 -2.80 2.65 -14.77
N ASN A 151 -2.03 1.71 -15.28
CA ASN A 151 -1.85 1.52 -16.71
C ASN A 151 -2.28 0.12 -17.15
N ALA A 152 -3.25 0.07 -18.05
CA ALA A 152 -3.74 -1.15 -18.67
C ALA A 152 -3.55 -1.10 -20.19
N LYS A 153 -3.09 -2.22 -20.78
CA LYS A 153 -2.88 -2.36 -22.23
C LYS A 153 -3.88 -3.38 -22.79
N THR A 154 -4.53 -3.02 -23.89
CA THR A 154 -5.57 -3.84 -24.54
C THR A 154 -5.18 -4.25 -25.96
N LYS A 155 -5.73 -5.37 -26.43
CA LYS A 155 -5.83 -5.68 -27.87
C LYS A 155 -7.29 -6.05 -28.16
N PRO A 156 -7.98 -5.35 -29.08
CA PRO A 156 -7.50 -4.22 -29.90
C PRO A 156 -7.25 -2.95 -29.06
N ALA A 157 -6.22 -2.18 -29.42
CA ALA A 157 -5.81 -0.99 -28.68
C ALA A 157 -6.64 0.27 -29.04
N LYS A 158 -6.90 0.49 -30.34
CA LYS A 158 -7.85 1.49 -30.83
C LYS A 158 -9.19 0.80 -31.11
N THR A 159 -10.23 1.07 -30.31
CA THR A 159 -11.58 0.51 -30.46
C THR A 159 -12.62 1.33 -29.70
N SER A 160 -13.91 1.11 -29.98
CA SER A 160 -15.04 1.76 -29.27
C SER A 160 -15.27 1.21 -27.87
N SER A 161 -14.89 -0.04 -27.59
CA SER A 161 -14.95 -0.63 -26.24
C SER A 161 -13.91 -0.02 -25.31
N LYS A 162 -14.35 0.87 -24.41
CA LYS A 162 -13.49 1.45 -23.36
C LYS A 162 -13.18 0.42 -22.26
N ILE A 163 -12.11 0.64 -21.49
CA ILE A 163 -11.87 -0.11 -20.24
C ILE A 163 -12.86 0.41 -19.19
N ILE A 164 -13.60 -0.51 -18.58
CA ILE A 164 -14.48 -0.20 -17.44
C ILE A 164 -13.68 -0.44 -16.17
N TRP A 165 -13.55 0.61 -15.36
CA TRP A 165 -12.86 0.58 -14.07
C TRP A 165 -13.86 0.49 -12.91
N SER A 166 -13.51 -0.24 -11.85
CA SER A 166 -14.23 -0.21 -10.58
C SER A 166 -13.30 -0.42 -9.39
N THR A 167 -13.78 -0.09 -8.19
CA THR A 167 -13.11 -0.28 -6.89
C THR A 167 -14.01 -1.08 -5.96
N SER A 168 -13.45 -1.92 -5.10
CA SER A 168 -14.20 -2.60 -4.04
C SER A 168 -14.57 -1.67 -2.87
N ASN A 169 -13.91 -0.52 -2.71
CA ASN A 169 -14.25 0.45 -1.66
C ASN A 169 -13.81 1.88 -2.04
N LYS A 170 -14.75 2.71 -2.51
CA LYS A 170 -14.52 4.12 -2.85
C LYS A 170 -14.02 4.95 -1.66
N LYS A 171 -14.40 4.62 -0.42
CA LYS A 171 -13.96 5.33 0.80
C LYS A 171 -12.49 5.10 1.13
N ILE A 172 -11.84 4.09 0.54
CA ILE A 172 -10.40 3.82 0.68
C ILE A 172 -9.66 4.29 -0.57
N ALA A 173 -10.06 3.83 -1.76
CA ALA A 173 -9.47 4.25 -3.03
C ALA A 173 -10.51 4.34 -4.15
N SER A 174 -10.50 5.45 -4.88
CA SER A 174 -11.28 5.67 -6.11
C SER A 174 -10.41 5.45 -7.35
N ILE A 175 -11.05 5.33 -8.51
CA ILE A 175 -10.38 5.29 -9.82
C ILE A 175 -11.21 6.03 -10.86
N SER A 176 -10.57 6.88 -11.67
CA SER A 176 -11.20 7.62 -12.76
C SER A 176 -11.32 6.82 -14.05
N SER A 177 -12.13 7.29 -15.00
CA SER A 177 -12.23 6.72 -16.35
C SER A 177 -10.89 6.70 -17.12
N LYS A 178 -9.97 7.61 -16.77
CA LYS A 178 -8.60 7.70 -17.31
C LYS A 178 -7.59 6.75 -16.62
N GLY A 179 -8.03 5.97 -15.61
CA GLY A 179 -7.16 5.05 -14.87
C GLY A 179 -6.33 5.71 -13.75
N ILE A 180 -6.62 6.96 -13.39
CA ILE A 180 -5.99 7.62 -12.24
C ILE A 180 -6.65 7.08 -10.97
N ILE A 181 -5.87 6.46 -10.09
CA ILE A 181 -6.28 6.03 -8.75
C ILE A 181 -6.00 7.16 -7.77
N THR A 182 -6.92 7.42 -6.83
CA THR A 182 -6.72 8.38 -5.73
C THR A 182 -6.83 7.62 -4.40
N GLY A 183 -5.90 7.87 -3.47
CA GLY A 183 -6.00 7.41 -2.09
C GLY A 183 -6.90 8.36 -1.28
N ASN A 184 -7.94 7.83 -0.63
CA ASN A 184 -8.97 8.61 0.05
C ASN A 184 -9.07 8.35 1.57
N LYS A 185 -8.56 7.20 2.02
CA LYS A 185 -8.41 6.84 3.44
C LYS A 185 -7.44 5.66 3.58
N PRO A 186 -6.62 5.58 4.65
CA PRO A 186 -5.75 4.43 4.88
C PRO A 186 -6.52 3.10 4.99
N GLY A 187 -5.99 2.05 4.37
CA GLY A 187 -6.64 0.74 4.27
C GLY A 187 -6.29 0.00 2.99
N THR A 188 -7.08 -1.01 2.61
CA THR A 188 -6.89 -1.71 1.32
C THR A 188 -8.18 -1.81 0.51
N ALA A 189 -8.05 -1.70 -0.82
CA ALA A 189 -9.14 -1.84 -1.77
C ALA A 189 -8.66 -2.59 -3.03
N THR A 190 -9.56 -3.23 -3.76
CA THR A 190 -9.25 -3.92 -5.02
C THR A 190 -9.80 -3.13 -6.19
N ILE A 191 -8.91 -2.66 -7.06
CA ILE A 191 -9.26 -2.06 -8.35
C ILE A 191 -9.46 -3.17 -9.39
N THR A 192 -10.50 -3.07 -10.20
CA THR A 192 -10.78 -3.99 -11.31
C THR A 192 -10.78 -3.26 -12.64
N ALA A 193 -9.99 -3.75 -13.60
CA ALA A 193 -10.09 -3.41 -15.02
C ALA A 193 -10.96 -4.45 -15.73
N LYS A 194 -11.97 -4.02 -16.50
CA LYS A 194 -12.82 -4.90 -17.33
C LYS A 194 -12.79 -4.43 -18.79
N PHE A 195 -12.40 -5.32 -19.70
CA PHE A 195 -12.34 -5.05 -21.15
C PHE A 195 -12.82 -6.27 -21.95
N CYS A 196 -13.80 -6.09 -22.83
CA CYS A 196 -14.41 -7.16 -23.65
C CYS A 196 -14.84 -8.42 -22.85
N GLY A 197 -15.19 -8.24 -21.56
CA GLY A 197 -15.54 -9.31 -20.63
C GLY A 197 -14.38 -9.92 -19.83
N ILE A 198 -13.12 -9.68 -20.23
CA ILE A 198 -11.93 -10.05 -19.43
C ILE A 198 -11.85 -9.12 -18.22
N LYS A 199 -11.59 -9.67 -17.04
CA LYS A 199 -11.27 -8.93 -15.80
C LYS A 199 -9.78 -9.07 -15.46
N LYS A 200 -9.19 -8.02 -14.90
CA LYS A 200 -7.89 -8.02 -14.22
C LYS A 200 -8.00 -7.17 -12.95
N THR A 201 -7.31 -7.55 -11.88
CA THR A 201 -7.42 -6.92 -10.56
C THR A 201 -6.06 -6.45 -10.02
N CYS A 202 -6.09 -5.38 -9.23
CA CYS A 202 -4.92 -4.85 -8.52
C CYS A 202 -5.31 -4.52 -7.08
N LYS A 203 -4.51 -4.97 -6.11
CA LYS A 203 -4.65 -4.57 -4.71
C LYS A 203 -4.01 -3.20 -4.51
N VAL A 204 -4.80 -2.23 -4.07
CA VAL A 204 -4.31 -0.92 -3.64
C VAL A 204 -4.21 -0.93 -2.12
N ASN A 205 -3.02 -0.67 -1.61
CA ASN A 205 -2.76 -0.38 -0.21
C ASN A 205 -2.63 1.14 -0.06
N VAL A 206 -3.54 1.78 0.67
CA VAL A 206 -3.50 3.22 0.94
C VAL A 206 -2.80 3.44 2.27
N GLU A 207 -1.69 4.16 2.23
CA GLU A 207 -0.86 4.51 3.38
C GLU A 207 -1.31 5.85 3.96
N LYS A 208 -1.18 6.01 5.29
CA LYS A 208 -1.45 7.28 5.97
C LYS A 208 -0.50 8.36 5.45
N ASN A 209 -1.07 9.48 5.02
CA ASN A 209 -0.31 10.69 4.73
C ASN A 209 0.26 11.28 6.04
N ILE A 210 1.58 11.27 6.13
CA ILE A 210 2.39 11.88 7.20
C ILE A 210 3.06 13.18 6.75
N PHE A 211 2.96 13.53 5.47
CA PHE A 211 3.64 14.66 4.84
C PHE A 211 2.82 15.94 5.02
N LYS A 212 2.71 16.38 6.28
CA LYS A 212 1.97 17.57 6.72
C LYS A 212 2.87 18.43 7.61
N LEU A 213 2.72 19.74 7.51
CA LEU A 213 3.45 20.68 8.36
C LEU A 213 2.88 20.72 9.80
N ASN A 214 3.73 21.07 10.75
CA ASN A 214 3.37 21.32 12.16
C ASN A 214 2.43 22.53 12.35
N LYS A 215 2.47 23.50 11.43
CA LYS A 215 1.58 24.67 11.38
C LYS A 215 1.11 24.91 9.94
N THR A 216 -0.15 25.28 9.77
CA THR A 216 -0.76 25.65 8.45
C THR A 216 -1.00 27.14 8.31
N SER A 217 -0.93 27.89 9.40
CA SER A 217 -0.86 29.35 9.40
C SER A 217 -0.23 29.87 10.68
N LYS A 218 0.30 31.10 10.65
CA LYS A 218 0.87 31.80 11.81
C LYS A 218 0.84 33.32 11.57
N THR A 219 0.48 34.09 12.59
CA THR A 219 0.76 35.54 12.64
C THR A 219 2.07 35.78 13.39
N LEU A 220 2.89 36.69 12.88
CA LEU A 220 4.21 37.06 13.37
C LEU A 220 4.36 38.59 13.43
N LEU A 221 5.27 39.08 14.25
CA LEU A 221 5.85 40.42 14.15
C LEU A 221 7.11 40.39 13.27
N ALA A 222 7.52 41.55 12.74
CA ALA A 222 8.85 41.72 12.17
C ALA A 222 9.92 41.34 13.22
N GLY A 223 10.94 40.58 12.81
CA GLY A 223 11.96 40.00 13.69
C GLY A 223 11.59 38.65 14.34
N ASP A 224 10.30 38.29 14.45
CA ASP A 224 9.92 36.98 14.99
C ASP A 224 10.54 35.84 14.16
N THR A 225 11.04 34.81 14.84
CA THR A 225 11.54 33.58 14.20
C THR A 225 10.84 32.35 14.77
N PHE A 226 10.42 31.42 13.90
CA PHE A 226 9.81 30.16 14.32
C PHE A 226 10.23 28.97 13.45
N THR A 227 10.11 27.75 14.00
CA THR A 227 10.42 26.52 13.25
C THR A 227 9.17 25.91 12.60
N LEU A 228 9.17 25.88 11.27
CA LEU A 228 8.23 25.15 10.44
C LEU A 228 8.83 23.78 10.09
N ASN A 229 8.15 22.67 10.38
CA ASN A 229 8.68 21.33 10.06
C ASN A 229 7.60 20.35 9.60
N MET A 230 8.04 19.26 8.97
CA MET A 230 7.19 18.15 8.52
C MET A 230 7.45 16.91 9.40
N PRO A 231 6.84 16.82 10.60
CA PRO A 231 7.27 15.89 11.62
C PRO A 231 6.86 14.45 11.30
N GLY A 232 7.72 13.49 11.64
CA GLY A 232 7.49 12.06 11.38
C GLY A 232 8.01 11.56 10.02
N THR A 233 8.59 12.41 9.17
CA THR A 233 9.40 11.97 8.01
C THR A 233 10.89 12.11 8.25
N SER A 234 11.68 11.21 7.65
CA SER A 234 13.14 11.26 7.57
C SER A 234 13.63 11.56 6.15
N LEU A 235 12.74 12.06 5.29
CA LEU A 235 13.09 12.57 3.96
C LEU A 235 13.39 14.06 4.06
N ASP A 236 14.25 14.54 3.17
CA ASP A 236 14.45 15.97 2.98
C ASP A 236 13.17 16.64 2.45
N VAL A 237 13.01 17.91 2.83
CA VAL A 237 11.85 18.74 2.52
C VAL A 237 12.34 20.07 1.97
N ASP A 238 11.92 20.37 0.74
CA ASP A 238 12.22 21.58 0.00
C ASP A 238 11.20 22.68 0.38
N TYR A 239 11.65 23.68 1.15
CA TYR A 239 10.84 24.82 1.60
C TYR A 239 11.02 26.01 0.66
N LYS A 240 9.91 26.52 0.10
CA LYS A 240 9.91 27.67 -0.80
C LYS A 240 8.78 28.64 -0.50
N ILE A 241 9.06 29.94 -0.58
CA ILE A 241 8.02 30.98 -0.67
C ILE A 241 7.33 30.79 -2.03
N SER A 242 6.02 30.49 -2.01
CA SER A 242 5.23 30.22 -3.22
C SER A 242 4.29 31.35 -3.59
N GLN A 243 3.97 32.23 -2.64
CA GLN A 243 3.25 33.50 -2.80
C GLN A 243 3.75 34.49 -1.75
N SER A 244 3.76 35.78 -2.06
CA SER A 244 3.96 36.85 -1.07
C SER A 244 3.34 38.15 -1.58
N SER A 245 3.04 39.10 -0.69
CA SER A 245 2.56 40.43 -1.07
C SER A 245 3.68 41.31 -1.65
N GLU A 246 4.92 41.11 -1.20
CA GLU A 246 6.08 41.97 -1.51
C GLU A 246 7.35 41.13 -1.64
N GLY A 247 8.46 41.77 -2.05
CA GLY A 247 9.79 41.15 -2.01
C GLY A 247 10.32 41.08 -0.58
N HIS A 248 10.93 39.94 -0.20
CA HIS A 248 11.64 39.77 1.07
C HIS A 248 10.78 39.97 2.35
N VAL A 249 9.60 39.36 2.40
CA VAL A 249 8.76 39.32 3.61
C VAL A 249 9.30 38.35 4.69
N VAL A 250 9.96 37.25 4.29
CA VAL A 250 10.59 36.27 5.21
C VAL A 250 11.92 35.72 4.68
N ILE A 251 12.80 35.27 5.59
CA ILE A 251 13.97 34.43 5.31
C ILE A 251 13.66 32.97 5.69
N LEU A 252 14.20 32.03 4.91
CA LEU A 252 14.11 30.58 5.13
C LEU A 252 15.52 29.99 5.32
N ASP A 253 15.81 29.43 6.50
CA ASP A 253 16.98 28.57 6.74
C ASP A 253 16.49 27.12 6.91
N GLN A 254 16.88 26.21 6.02
CA GLN A 254 16.30 24.87 5.92
C GLN A 254 17.32 23.74 6.10
N LYS A 255 16.94 22.75 6.92
CA LYS A 255 17.76 21.61 7.30
C LYS A 255 16.91 20.35 7.39
N ASN A 256 17.20 19.38 6.51
CA ASN A 256 16.53 18.08 6.41
C ASN A 256 15.00 18.21 6.24
N ASN A 257 14.22 17.97 7.30
CA ASN A 257 12.75 18.03 7.30
C ASN A 257 12.19 19.31 7.96
N SER A 258 13.03 20.29 8.27
CA SER A 258 12.74 21.44 9.12
C SER A 258 13.26 22.75 8.50
N CYS A 259 12.60 23.85 8.80
CA CYS A 259 12.95 25.20 8.36
C CYS A 259 12.80 26.18 9.52
N SER A 260 13.84 26.96 9.82
CA SER A 260 13.69 28.21 10.55
C SER A 260 13.11 29.26 9.60
N VAL A 261 12.15 30.04 10.08
CA VAL A 261 11.46 31.07 9.31
C VAL A 261 11.51 32.36 10.11
N THR A 262 12.24 33.35 9.61
CA THR A 262 12.38 34.68 10.21
C THR A 262 11.54 35.68 9.43
N ALA A 263 10.67 36.42 10.11
CA ALA A 263 9.88 37.50 9.53
C ALA A 263 10.74 38.76 9.40
N LEU A 264 10.71 39.41 8.23
CA LEU A 264 11.43 40.66 7.98
C LEU A 264 10.47 41.86 7.97
N ASN A 265 9.57 41.89 7.00
CA ASN A 265 8.73 43.04 6.68
C ASN A 265 7.26 42.70 6.85
N ALA A 266 6.42 43.71 7.11
CA ALA A 266 4.97 43.52 7.19
C ALA A 266 4.40 43.00 5.87
N GLY A 267 3.27 42.28 5.94
CA GLY A 267 2.61 41.74 4.75
C GLY A 267 2.21 40.28 4.90
N THR A 268 2.26 39.53 3.80
CA THR A 268 1.87 38.11 3.77
C THR A 268 2.82 37.26 2.95
N ALA A 269 2.94 35.97 3.31
CA ALA A 269 3.69 34.97 2.56
C ALA A 269 3.04 33.59 2.70
N THR A 270 3.08 32.77 1.66
CA THR A 270 2.76 31.34 1.73
C THR A 270 4.05 30.55 1.50
N ILE A 271 4.41 29.71 2.46
CA ILE A 271 5.50 28.73 2.33
C ILE A 271 4.90 27.40 1.89
N THR A 272 5.44 26.82 0.81
CA THR A 272 5.14 25.46 0.39
C THR A 272 6.35 24.57 0.69
N ALA A 273 6.10 23.48 1.41
CA ALA A 273 7.08 22.45 1.76
C ALA A 273 6.83 21.20 0.91
N THR A 274 7.86 20.73 0.20
CA THR A 274 7.75 19.66 -0.80
C THR A 274 8.71 18.51 -0.52
N THR A 275 8.25 17.26 -0.59
CA THR A 275 9.11 16.07 -0.46
C THR A 275 8.70 14.96 -1.44
N TYR A 276 9.57 13.96 -1.61
CA TYR A 276 9.52 13.04 -2.75
C TYR A 276 9.58 11.54 -2.38
N PRO A 277 8.69 11.03 -1.50
CA PRO A 277 8.65 9.61 -1.13
C PRO A 277 8.55 8.68 -2.34
N ILE A 278 9.39 7.65 -2.38
CA ILE A 278 9.36 6.63 -3.44
C ILE A 278 8.21 5.65 -3.15
N ARG A 279 7.30 5.45 -4.11
CA ARG A 279 6.28 4.39 -4.11
C ARG A 279 6.18 3.75 -5.50
N ASN A 280 6.06 2.42 -5.54
CA ASN A 280 5.97 1.64 -6.78
C ASN A 280 7.12 1.92 -7.78
N GLY A 281 8.34 2.20 -7.28
CA GLY A 281 9.51 2.54 -8.10
C GLY A 281 9.51 3.96 -8.69
N LYS A 282 8.67 4.88 -8.18
CA LYS A 282 8.61 6.29 -8.62
C LYS A 282 8.59 7.25 -7.44
N LYS A 283 9.18 8.44 -7.60
CA LYS A 283 8.95 9.58 -6.70
C LYS A 283 7.46 9.96 -6.77
N VAL A 284 6.83 10.20 -5.62
CA VAL A 284 5.52 10.85 -5.49
C VAL A 284 5.78 12.22 -4.89
N THR A 285 5.40 13.30 -5.58
CA THR A 285 5.51 14.66 -5.05
C THR A 285 4.45 14.85 -3.97
N CYS A 286 4.89 15.09 -2.74
CA CYS A 286 4.02 15.40 -1.60
C CYS A 286 4.26 16.83 -1.13
N THR A 287 3.18 17.60 -0.96
CA THR A 287 3.21 19.03 -0.65
C THR A 287 2.31 19.35 0.56
N SER A 288 2.74 20.33 1.36
CA SER A 288 1.96 20.95 2.42
C SER A 288 2.35 22.42 2.52
N SER A 289 1.42 23.30 2.88
CA SER A 289 1.66 24.75 2.93
C SER A 289 1.35 25.38 4.30
N CYS A 290 1.96 26.53 4.56
CA CYS A 290 1.70 27.39 5.70
C CYS A 290 1.57 28.85 5.25
N THR A 291 0.51 29.54 5.66
CA THR A 291 0.27 30.95 5.31
C THR A 291 0.57 31.88 6.49
N LEU A 292 1.39 32.88 6.24
CA LEU A 292 1.92 33.82 7.22
C LEU A 292 1.30 35.21 7.04
N LYS A 293 1.00 35.86 8.16
CA LYS A 293 0.73 37.31 8.24
C LYS A 293 1.80 37.94 9.13
N ILE A 294 2.55 38.91 8.60
CA ILE A 294 3.60 39.62 9.32
C ILE A 294 3.10 41.04 9.61
N LEU A 295 3.36 41.52 10.82
CA LEU A 295 2.98 42.86 11.30
C LEU A 295 4.25 43.65 11.68
N ALA A 296 4.30 44.95 11.38
CA ALA A 296 5.41 45.81 11.81
C ALA A 296 5.37 46.13 13.32
N SER A 297 4.16 46.12 13.91
CA SER A 297 3.89 46.45 15.30
C SER A 297 2.75 45.59 15.87
N GLY A 298 2.66 45.49 17.19
CA GLY A 298 1.67 44.66 17.87
C GLY A 298 2.11 44.19 19.25
N ILE A 299 1.54 43.09 19.72
CA ILE A 299 1.98 42.45 20.98
C ILE A 299 2.69 41.14 20.68
N SER A 300 3.84 40.90 21.31
CA SER A 300 4.50 39.58 21.29
C SER A 300 4.12 38.81 22.55
N PRO A 301 3.70 37.52 22.46
CA PRO A 301 3.49 36.74 21.25
C PRO A 301 2.12 37.01 20.58
N GLN A 302 2.10 37.34 19.28
CA GLN A 302 0.86 37.61 18.53
C GLN A 302 -0.18 36.47 18.53
N GLN A 303 0.30 35.21 18.59
CA GLN A 303 -0.53 34.02 18.69
C GLN A 303 0.12 33.01 19.63
N SER A 304 -0.55 32.71 20.74
CA SER A 304 -0.02 31.86 21.81
C SER A 304 -1.04 30.85 22.32
N SER A 305 -0.51 29.87 23.04
CA SER A 305 -1.28 28.93 23.85
C SER A 305 -0.68 28.91 25.24
N CYS A 306 -1.50 28.60 26.25
CA CYS A 306 -1.08 28.47 27.65
C CYS A 306 -1.96 27.41 28.33
N ALA A 307 -1.39 26.54 29.16
CA ALA A 307 -2.17 25.54 29.86
C ALA A 307 -2.97 26.14 31.03
N VAL A 308 -4.13 25.56 31.36
CA VAL A 308 -4.87 25.87 32.60
C VAL A 308 -3.94 25.76 33.81
N GLY A 309 -3.86 26.84 34.60
CA GLY A 309 -2.98 26.98 35.77
C GLY A 309 -1.58 27.51 35.45
N SER A 310 -1.32 27.97 34.22
CA SER A 310 -0.06 28.60 33.81
C SER A 310 -0.28 30.05 33.37
N SER A 311 0.82 30.80 33.25
CA SER A 311 0.80 32.23 32.88
C SER A 311 1.74 32.53 31.72
N LYS A 312 1.45 33.61 30.99
CA LYS A 312 2.16 34.03 29.77
C LYS A 312 2.34 35.55 29.76
N GLN A 313 3.58 35.99 29.61
CA GLN A 313 3.90 37.39 29.36
C GLN A 313 3.41 37.82 27.97
N PHE A 314 2.86 39.02 27.86
CA PHE A 314 2.72 39.76 26.61
C PHE A 314 3.48 41.09 26.71
N THR A 315 4.09 41.53 25.60
CA THR A 315 4.88 42.76 25.53
C THR A 315 4.50 43.54 24.28
N LEU A 316 4.34 44.85 24.39
CA LEU A 316 4.12 45.75 23.25
C LEU A 316 5.41 45.89 22.43
N ILE A 317 5.31 45.76 21.10
CA ILE A 317 6.43 45.87 20.16
C ILE A 317 6.08 46.91 19.10
N ASN A 318 6.95 47.91 18.94
CA ASN A 318 6.82 49.01 17.97
C ASN A 318 5.48 49.76 18.05
N GLY A 319 4.94 49.95 19.27
CA GLY A 319 3.67 50.63 19.50
C GLY A 319 3.76 52.17 19.49
N GLU A 320 4.96 52.72 19.30
CA GLU A 320 5.22 54.16 19.20
C GLU A 320 4.56 54.79 17.96
N LYS A 321 4.37 56.11 18.01
CA LYS A 321 3.76 56.90 16.92
C LYS A 321 4.64 58.13 16.68
N LEU A 322 5.05 58.34 15.43
CA LEU A 322 6.00 59.39 15.07
C LEU A 322 5.53 60.76 15.59
N GLY A 323 6.39 61.45 16.35
CA GLY A 323 6.11 62.76 16.93
C GLY A 323 5.25 62.76 18.21
N THR A 324 4.96 61.62 18.84
CA THR A 324 4.25 61.60 20.14
C THR A 324 4.69 60.44 21.05
N ALA A 325 4.94 60.75 22.32
CA ALA A 325 5.34 59.76 23.32
C ALA A 325 4.15 58.90 23.78
N ILE A 326 4.43 57.67 24.19
CA ILE A 326 3.48 56.83 24.93
C ILE A 326 3.40 57.33 26.37
N GLU A 327 2.19 57.45 26.89
CA GLU A 327 1.89 57.90 28.25
C GLU A 327 1.45 56.73 29.15
N ASP A 328 0.65 55.81 28.60
CA ASP A 328 0.07 54.68 29.34
C ASP A 328 -0.17 53.47 28.43
N ILE A 329 -0.08 52.26 29.00
CA ILE A 329 -0.32 50.98 28.31
C ILE A 329 -1.19 50.12 29.22
N LYS A 330 -2.50 50.04 28.91
CA LYS A 330 -3.46 49.23 29.66
C LYS A 330 -3.77 47.91 28.95
N TRP A 331 -3.51 46.81 29.63
CA TRP A 331 -3.74 45.46 29.15
C TRP A 331 -5.15 44.98 29.47
N THR A 332 -5.82 44.40 28.48
CA THR A 332 -7.20 43.89 28.60
C THR A 332 -7.34 42.49 28.00
N SER A 333 -8.29 41.70 28.52
CA SER A 333 -8.67 40.39 28.00
C SER A 333 -10.15 40.41 27.62
N SER A 334 -10.48 39.92 26.42
CA SER A 334 -11.87 39.82 25.96
C SER A 334 -12.67 38.69 26.64
N ASN A 335 -12.05 37.89 27.52
CA ASN A 335 -12.73 36.85 28.29
C ASN A 335 -11.94 36.50 29.57
N SER A 336 -12.29 37.13 30.69
CA SER A 336 -11.67 36.98 32.01
C SER A 336 -11.96 35.65 32.72
N ASP A 337 -12.93 34.87 32.25
CA ASP A 337 -13.20 33.49 32.73
C ASP A 337 -12.24 32.47 32.10
N VAL A 338 -11.76 32.76 30.89
CA VAL A 338 -10.80 31.95 30.14
C VAL A 338 -9.37 32.36 30.49
N VAL A 339 -9.05 33.66 30.39
CA VAL A 339 -7.75 34.26 30.75
C VAL A 339 -7.96 35.63 31.39
N THR A 340 -7.51 35.81 32.63
CA THR A 340 -7.26 37.16 33.19
C THR A 340 -5.91 37.67 32.71
N ILE A 341 -5.76 38.98 32.56
CA ILE A 341 -4.46 39.63 32.36
C ILE A 341 -4.30 40.74 33.40
N ASP A 342 -3.10 40.85 33.96
CA ASP A 342 -2.72 41.98 34.79
C ASP A 342 -2.63 43.26 33.93
N SER A 343 -3.29 44.32 34.37
CA SER A 343 -3.53 45.51 33.55
C SER A 343 -2.29 46.31 33.18
N THR A 344 -1.19 46.13 33.94
CA THR A 344 0.02 46.96 33.84
C THR A 344 1.22 46.16 33.35
N SER A 345 1.45 44.99 33.93
CA SER A 345 2.56 44.10 33.54
C SER A 345 2.31 43.29 32.29
N GLY A 346 1.05 43.10 31.86
CA GLY A 346 0.72 42.25 30.71
C GLY A 346 0.86 40.74 30.96
N ILE A 347 0.95 40.31 32.24
CA ILE A 347 0.99 38.89 32.62
C ILE A 347 -0.42 38.30 32.52
N ALA A 348 -0.62 37.40 31.56
CA ALA A 348 -1.88 36.70 31.33
C ALA A 348 -1.90 35.34 32.04
N THR A 349 -2.92 35.04 32.84
CA THR A 349 -3.05 33.80 33.62
C THR A 349 -4.27 32.99 33.17
N ALA A 350 -4.03 31.73 32.79
CA ALA A 350 -5.01 30.86 32.14
C ALA A 350 -5.87 30.06 33.14
N LYS A 351 -7.17 30.34 33.17
CA LYS A 351 -8.14 29.75 34.10
C LYS A 351 -8.89 28.54 33.53
N LYS A 352 -9.37 28.63 32.28
CA LYS A 352 -10.32 27.66 31.69
C LYS A 352 -10.08 27.51 30.19
N THR A 353 -10.23 26.30 29.66
CA THR A 353 -10.08 26.03 28.22
C THR A 353 -11.02 26.90 27.38
N GLY A 354 -10.46 27.61 26.39
CA GLY A 354 -11.20 28.56 25.57
C GLY A 354 -10.28 29.37 24.65
N THR A 355 -10.73 30.55 24.24
CA THR A 355 -9.95 31.53 23.48
C THR A 355 -10.29 32.93 23.98
N ALA A 356 -9.29 33.79 24.11
CA ALA A 356 -9.47 35.20 24.42
C ALA A 356 -8.59 36.04 23.48
N ASN A 357 -9.04 37.25 23.18
CA ASN A 357 -8.18 38.28 22.61
C ASN A 357 -7.50 39.01 23.77
N ILE A 358 -6.19 39.23 23.66
CA ILE A 358 -5.42 40.08 24.56
C ILE A 358 -5.11 41.36 23.81
N THR A 359 -5.42 42.51 24.40
CA THR A 359 -5.21 43.83 23.77
C THR A 359 -4.41 44.74 24.70
N ALA A 360 -3.29 45.26 24.21
CA ALA A 360 -2.68 46.45 24.76
C ALA A 360 -3.41 47.68 24.18
N VAL A 361 -4.00 48.50 25.04
CA VAL A 361 -4.50 49.83 24.71
C VAL A 361 -3.39 50.81 25.04
N VAL A 362 -2.92 51.56 24.04
CA VAL A 362 -1.79 52.49 24.16
C VAL A 362 -2.34 53.90 24.08
N THR A 363 -2.11 54.70 25.11
CA THR A 363 -2.44 56.13 25.16
C THR A 363 -1.19 56.94 24.88
N TYR A 364 -1.30 57.98 24.05
CA TYR A 364 -0.22 58.90 23.73
C TYR A 364 -0.48 60.28 24.34
N ALA A 365 0.59 61.02 24.64
CA ALA A 365 0.55 62.36 25.26
C ALA A 365 -0.22 63.45 24.47
N ASN A 366 -0.81 63.14 23.32
CA ASN A 366 -1.76 63.98 22.59
C ASN A 366 -3.23 63.53 22.76
N ASN A 367 -3.53 62.75 23.81
CA ASN A 367 -4.84 62.17 24.11
C ASN A 367 -5.43 61.25 23.01
N THR A 368 -4.64 60.85 22.00
CA THR A 368 -5.05 59.79 21.07
C THR A 368 -4.69 58.41 21.63
N SER A 369 -5.36 57.35 21.16
CA SER A 369 -5.02 55.98 21.53
C SER A 369 -5.03 55.02 20.34
N THR A 370 -4.31 53.91 20.47
CA THR A 370 -4.31 52.78 19.54
C THR A 370 -4.51 51.46 20.30
N GLN A 371 -4.84 50.39 19.57
CA GLN A 371 -5.06 49.07 20.15
C GLN A 371 -4.28 48.01 19.39
N PHE A 372 -3.51 47.21 20.13
CA PHE A 372 -2.70 46.12 19.59
C PHE A 372 -3.19 44.79 20.16
N THR A 373 -3.93 44.03 19.35
CA THR A 373 -4.57 42.77 19.75
C THR A 373 -3.81 41.55 19.23
N GLY A 374 -3.56 40.60 20.13
CA GLY A 374 -3.13 39.23 19.84
C GLY A 374 -4.13 38.21 20.38
N VAL A 375 -3.90 36.91 20.11
CA VAL A 375 -4.86 35.83 20.47
C VAL A 375 -4.21 34.75 21.32
N ILE A 376 -4.79 34.48 22.49
CA ILE A 376 -4.42 33.38 23.38
C ILE A 376 -5.47 32.27 23.35
N LYS A 377 -5.00 31.01 23.34
CA LYS A 377 -5.86 29.83 23.47
C LYS A 377 -5.47 29.03 24.71
N VAL A 378 -6.44 28.73 25.57
CA VAL A 378 -6.16 27.96 26.78
C VAL A 378 -6.31 26.48 26.50
N SER A 379 -5.23 25.72 26.76
CA SER A 379 -5.19 24.26 26.62
C SER A 379 -5.35 23.56 27.98
N SER A 380 -5.66 22.27 27.95
CA SER A 380 -5.63 21.42 29.14
C SER A 380 -4.90 20.12 28.80
N PRO A 381 -3.58 20.19 28.62
CA PRO A 381 -2.81 19.09 28.05
C PRO A 381 -2.73 17.93 29.04
N SER A 382 -2.90 16.73 28.50
CA SER A 382 -3.10 15.49 29.27
C SER A 382 -2.61 14.27 28.49
N LEU A 383 -2.10 13.25 29.20
CA LEU A 383 -1.73 11.96 28.61
C LEU A 383 -2.82 10.92 28.86
N SER A 384 -3.14 10.08 27.86
CA SER A 384 -4.13 8.99 28.07
C SER A 384 -3.65 7.87 29.01
N SER A 385 -2.36 7.87 29.37
CA SER A 385 -1.77 7.06 30.45
C SER A 385 -0.40 7.64 30.77
N TYR A 386 0.02 7.58 32.03
CA TYR A 386 1.31 8.10 32.51
C TYR A 386 2.40 7.01 32.66
N LYS A 387 2.08 5.74 32.35
CA LYS A 387 3.07 4.64 32.35
C LYS A 387 2.75 3.57 31.32
N TYR A 388 3.77 3.00 30.69
CA TYR A 388 3.61 1.95 29.67
C TYR A 388 4.78 0.97 29.65
N THR A 389 4.53 -0.24 29.14
CA THR A 389 5.55 -1.27 28.98
C THR A 389 5.58 -1.75 27.54
N LEU A 390 6.75 -1.66 26.92
CA LEU A 390 6.97 -1.88 25.50
C LEU A 390 8.18 -2.80 25.30
N ALA A 391 8.10 -3.73 24.35
CA ALA A 391 9.22 -4.60 24.03
C ALA A 391 10.35 -3.84 23.31
N LEU A 392 11.56 -4.38 23.39
CA LEU A 392 12.74 -3.94 22.67
C LEU A 392 12.52 -3.98 21.14
N HIS A 393 13.06 -2.99 20.43
CA HIS A 393 12.88 -2.78 18.98
C HIS A 393 11.41 -2.70 18.56
N SER A 394 10.58 -2.07 19.41
CA SER A 394 9.17 -1.78 19.14
C SER A 394 8.90 -0.30 19.30
N SER A 395 7.80 0.19 18.72
CA SER A 395 7.43 1.61 18.76
C SER A 395 6.01 1.81 19.27
N TYR A 396 5.78 2.96 19.92
CA TYR A 396 4.49 3.34 20.50
C TYR A 396 4.21 4.82 20.26
N LYS A 397 2.95 5.15 19.94
CA LYS A 397 2.54 6.54 19.72
C LYS A 397 2.06 7.15 21.04
N LEU A 398 2.78 8.15 21.54
CA LEU A 398 2.36 8.89 22.73
C LEU A 398 1.04 9.63 22.42
N LYS A 399 -0.01 9.33 23.18
CA LYS A 399 -1.34 9.95 23.01
C LYS A 399 -1.52 11.11 23.98
N LEU A 400 -1.07 12.28 23.54
CA LEU A 400 -1.37 13.58 24.12
C LEU A 400 -2.77 14.04 23.68
N THR A 401 -3.51 14.68 24.58
CA THR A 401 -4.84 15.26 24.37
C THR A 401 -4.96 16.64 25.02
N GLY A 402 -5.95 17.44 24.62
CA GLY A 402 -6.24 18.75 25.22
C GLY A 402 -5.41 19.93 24.70
N THR A 403 -4.64 19.74 23.62
CA THR A 403 -3.92 20.80 22.89
C THR A 403 -4.80 21.51 21.87
N ASN A 404 -4.33 22.65 21.35
CA ASN A 404 -4.97 23.40 20.27
C ASN A 404 -3.97 23.71 19.13
N ASN A 405 -4.39 24.46 18.10
CA ASN A 405 -3.55 24.73 16.93
C ASN A 405 -2.36 25.68 17.20
N PHE A 406 -2.45 26.52 18.23
CA PHE A 406 -1.37 27.40 18.66
C PHE A 406 -0.36 26.69 19.57
N SER A 407 -0.73 25.59 20.23
CA SER A 407 0.12 24.89 21.22
C SER A 407 1.57 24.68 20.78
N ASP A 408 2.47 24.88 21.74
CA ASP A 408 3.88 24.47 21.68
C ASP A 408 4.05 23.12 22.40
N ILE A 409 4.86 22.24 21.82
CA ILE A 409 5.00 20.84 22.26
C ILE A 409 6.47 20.45 22.16
N LYS A 410 7.13 20.35 23.31
CA LYS A 410 8.53 19.94 23.44
C LYS A 410 8.58 18.54 24.04
N LEU A 411 9.18 17.60 23.32
CA LEU A 411 9.22 16.18 23.66
C LEU A 411 10.67 15.73 23.87
N SER A 412 10.94 15.04 24.97
CA SER A 412 12.28 14.52 25.31
C SER A 412 12.22 13.14 25.98
N SER A 413 13.37 12.49 26.10
CA SER A 413 13.57 11.24 26.84
C SER A 413 14.73 11.45 27.82
N SER A 414 14.58 11.04 29.07
CA SER A 414 15.65 11.10 30.08
C SER A 414 16.80 10.13 29.78
N SER A 415 16.60 9.17 28.87
CA SER A 415 17.60 8.16 28.49
C SER A 415 17.37 7.70 27.04
N PRO A 416 17.89 8.43 26.04
CA PRO A 416 17.74 8.10 24.61
C PRO A 416 18.13 6.65 24.25
N ASP A 417 19.20 6.13 24.86
CA ASP A 417 19.67 4.74 24.71
C ASP A 417 18.62 3.68 25.07
N VAL A 418 17.71 4.00 25.99
CA VAL A 418 16.58 3.12 26.35
C VAL A 418 15.47 3.29 25.33
N ALA A 419 15.07 4.53 25.07
CA ALA A 419 14.14 4.90 24.01
C ALA A 419 14.26 6.37 23.61
N THR A 420 14.09 6.67 22.32
CA THR A 420 13.92 8.03 21.81
C THR A 420 12.44 8.35 21.62
N ILE A 421 12.10 9.65 21.55
CA ILE A 421 10.82 10.16 21.05
C ILE A 421 11.07 11.14 19.91
N SER A 422 10.33 11.02 18.81
CA SER A 422 10.34 11.96 17.69
C SER A 422 9.42 13.17 17.96
N SER A 423 9.63 14.26 17.21
CA SER A 423 8.80 15.49 17.30
C SER A 423 7.31 15.28 17.00
N ASP A 424 6.92 14.24 16.26
CA ASP A 424 5.50 13.90 16.08
C ASP A 424 4.91 13.10 17.26
N GLY A 425 5.74 12.63 18.21
CA GLY A 425 5.34 11.83 19.37
C GLY A 425 5.40 10.30 19.17
N MET A 426 6.29 9.79 18.32
CA MET A 426 6.54 8.35 18.18
C MET A 426 7.75 7.94 19.03
N ILE A 427 7.52 7.04 19.98
CA ILE A 427 8.56 6.45 20.86
C ILE A 427 9.10 5.18 20.19
N THR A 428 10.43 4.95 20.23
CA THR A 428 11.08 3.71 19.75
C THR A 428 12.16 3.24 20.72
N THR A 429 12.26 1.93 20.95
CA THR A 429 13.07 1.31 22.03
C THR A 429 14.35 0.62 21.55
N TYR A 430 15.47 0.84 22.26
CA TYR A 430 16.80 0.34 21.87
C TYR A 430 17.56 -0.43 22.98
N LYS A 431 17.20 -0.28 24.25
CA LYS A 431 17.81 -1.01 25.39
C LYS A 431 16.74 -1.34 26.43
N ALA A 432 16.85 -2.50 27.07
CA ALA A 432 15.97 -2.87 28.18
C ALA A 432 16.29 -2.03 29.43
N GLY A 433 15.27 -1.55 30.14
CA GLY A 433 15.42 -0.63 31.26
C GLY A 433 14.18 0.25 31.46
N THR A 434 14.39 1.45 32.03
CA THR A 434 13.35 2.47 32.23
C THR A 434 13.84 3.83 31.73
N THR A 435 12.93 4.65 31.22
CA THR A 435 13.18 6.06 30.88
C THR A 435 11.90 6.87 31.09
N THR A 436 12.03 8.14 31.45
CA THR A 436 10.92 9.08 31.48
C THR A 436 10.88 9.82 30.15
N ILE A 437 9.75 9.72 29.46
CA ILE A 437 9.44 10.58 28.31
C ILE A 437 8.73 11.81 28.86
N THR A 438 9.31 12.99 28.69
CA THR A 438 8.69 14.25 29.13
C THR A 438 8.05 14.94 27.93
N ALA A 439 6.81 15.40 28.11
CA ALA A 439 6.16 16.35 27.22
C ALA A 439 5.92 17.67 27.98
N ILE A 440 6.61 18.74 27.58
CA ILE A 440 6.27 20.09 28.01
C ILE A 440 5.32 20.65 26.94
N VAL A 441 4.13 21.05 27.37
CA VAL A 441 3.04 21.44 26.48
C VAL A 441 2.38 22.67 27.06
N ASP A 442 2.51 23.81 26.37
CA ASP A 442 1.98 25.11 26.82
C ASP A 442 2.34 25.40 28.28
N GLU A 443 3.66 25.49 28.54
CA GLU A 443 4.32 25.61 29.86
C GLU A 443 4.16 24.40 30.80
N LYS A 444 3.09 23.60 30.69
CA LYS A 444 2.80 22.48 31.60
C LYS A 444 3.63 21.23 31.28
N LYS A 445 4.34 20.69 32.29
CA LYS A 445 5.09 19.44 32.20
C LYS A 445 4.19 18.21 32.41
N LEU A 446 4.37 17.18 31.58
CA LEU A 446 3.72 15.88 31.67
C LEU A 446 4.76 14.76 31.52
N ASP A 447 5.00 13.98 32.57
CA ASP A 447 5.99 12.90 32.57
C ASP A 447 5.35 11.51 32.36
N PHE A 448 5.96 10.71 31.48
CA PHE A 448 5.50 9.37 31.09
C PHE A 448 6.58 8.33 31.36
N LEU A 449 6.33 7.42 32.31
CA LEU A 449 7.25 6.36 32.66
C LEU A 449 7.17 5.20 31.65
N LEU A 450 8.20 5.07 30.81
CA LEU A 450 8.37 3.94 29.90
C LEU A 450 9.24 2.86 30.54
N THR A 451 8.76 1.62 30.52
CA THR A 451 9.57 0.44 30.85
C THR A 451 9.79 -0.40 29.59
N VAL A 452 11.05 -0.66 29.24
CA VAL A 452 11.42 -1.49 28.08
C VAL A 452 11.77 -2.91 28.53
N SER A 453 11.03 -3.89 28.02
CA SER A 453 11.32 -5.32 28.22
C SER A 453 12.08 -5.91 27.02
N ASN A 454 12.84 -6.99 27.21
CA ASN A 454 13.40 -7.76 26.09
C ASN A 454 12.87 -9.20 26.15
N PRO A 455 11.60 -9.45 25.79
CA PRO A 455 11.02 -10.76 25.96
C PRO A 455 11.55 -11.75 24.92
N TYR A 456 11.99 -12.93 25.38
CA TYR A 456 12.53 -14.01 24.55
C TYR A 456 12.25 -15.42 25.13
N LEU A 457 12.37 -16.42 24.24
CA LEU A 457 12.22 -17.84 24.55
C LEU A 457 13.59 -18.53 24.46
N LYS A 458 14.04 -19.26 25.50
CA LYS A 458 15.28 -20.06 25.45
C LYS A 458 15.17 -21.25 24.48
N THR A 459 13.97 -21.82 24.34
CA THR A 459 13.62 -22.76 23.26
C THR A 459 12.26 -22.38 22.71
N ASN A 460 12.04 -22.58 21.41
CA ASN A 460 10.79 -22.28 20.71
C ASN A 460 10.07 -23.53 20.20
N TYR A 461 10.43 -24.71 20.72
CA TYR A 461 9.90 -26.00 20.27
C TYR A 461 9.80 -27.03 21.40
N LYS A 462 8.73 -27.83 21.39
CA LYS A 462 8.64 -29.06 22.19
C LYS A 462 7.75 -30.13 21.53
N ALA A 463 8.25 -31.37 21.50
CA ALA A 463 7.43 -32.56 21.29
C ALA A 463 6.92 -33.10 22.64
N LEU A 464 5.67 -33.58 22.68
CA LEU A 464 5.11 -34.26 23.85
C LEU A 464 4.00 -35.26 23.46
N THR A 465 3.67 -36.16 24.38
CA THR A 465 2.58 -37.11 24.19
C THR A 465 1.22 -36.49 24.50
N LYS A 466 0.15 -37.01 23.89
CA LYS A 466 -1.24 -36.71 24.24
C LYS A 466 -1.46 -36.77 25.77
N GLY A 467 -2.26 -35.84 26.29
CA GLY A 467 -2.58 -35.70 27.71
C GLY A 467 -1.55 -34.95 28.56
N LYS A 468 -0.25 -34.95 28.20
CA LYS A 468 0.80 -34.28 28.99
C LYS A 468 0.77 -32.75 28.85
N THR A 469 1.40 -32.09 29.81
CA THR A 469 1.45 -30.63 29.95
C THR A 469 2.88 -30.10 30.08
N PHE A 470 3.08 -28.80 29.85
CA PHE A 470 4.27 -28.04 30.27
C PHE A 470 4.01 -26.54 30.28
N THR A 471 4.75 -25.77 31.07
CA THR A 471 4.69 -24.31 31.08
C THR A 471 5.77 -23.72 30.16
N ILE A 472 5.41 -22.74 29.33
CA ILE A 472 6.37 -21.98 28.50
C ILE A 472 7.15 -21.00 29.40
N LYS A 473 8.46 -21.19 29.54
CA LYS A 473 9.35 -20.27 30.27
C LYS A 473 9.72 -19.07 29.38
N LEU A 474 8.98 -17.97 29.54
CA LEU A 474 9.28 -16.66 28.92
C LEU A 474 10.28 -15.88 29.78
N ASN A 475 11.33 -15.35 29.15
CA ASN A 475 12.46 -14.67 29.81
C ASN A 475 12.47 -13.18 29.40
N GLY A 476 13.16 -12.31 30.15
CA GLY A 476 13.35 -10.90 29.79
C GLY A 476 12.10 -10.01 29.87
N LYS A 477 11.02 -10.51 30.48
CA LYS A 477 9.85 -9.73 30.91
C LYS A 477 10.14 -9.03 32.25
N ASN A 478 9.43 -7.94 32.55
CA ASN A 478 9.49 -7.26 33.86
C ASN A 478 8.20 -7.56 34.70
N LYS A 479 7.99 -6.81 35.80
CA LYS A 479 6.79 -6.94 36.67
C LYS A 479 5.50 -6.41 36.03
N LEU A 480 5.60 -5.43 35.12
CA LEU A 480 4.46 -4.78 34.44
C LEU A 480 4.11 -5.43 33.09
N SER A 481 4.97 -6.31 32.58
CA SER A 481 4.83 -6.95 31.26
C SER A 481 3.49 -7.67 31.05
N LYS A 482 2.75 -7.27 30.02
CA LYS A 482 1.41 -7.77 29.70
C LYS A 482 1.48 -8.93 28.71
N VAL A 483 1.60 -10.13 29.25
CA VAL A 483 1.68 -11.38 28.47
C VAL A 483 0.28 -11.92 28.13
N LYS A 484 0.08 -12.33 26.88
CA LYS A 484 -1.11 -13.06 26.39
C LYS A 484 -0.67 -14.31 25.63
N PHE A 485 -1.37 -15.42 25.84
CA PHE A 485 -1.14 -16.68 25.13
C PHE A 485 -2.36 -17.06 24.29
N SER A 486 -2.14 -17.60 23.09
CA SER A 486 -3.16 -18.26 22.28
C SER A 486 -2.58 -19.46 21.53
N SER A 487 -3.43 -20.28 20.92
CA SER A 487 -3.04 -21.41 20.07
C SER A 487 -3.75 -21.28 18.74
N ASP A 488 -3.03 -21.42 17.63
CA ASP A 488 -3.61 -21.47 16.28
C ASP A 488 -4.46 -22.73 16.06
N ASN A 489 -4.13 -23.82 16.76
CA ASN A 489 -4.76 -25.13 16.62
C ASN A 489 -5.15 -25.73 17.98
N LYS A 490 -6.26 -25.21 18.53
CA LYS A 490 -6.82 -25.60 19.84
C LYS A 490 -7.27 -27.07 19.94
N SER A 491 -7.43 -27.80 18.83
CA SER A 491 -7.76 -29.24 18.86
C SER A 491 -6.53 -30.12 19.09
N VAL A 492 -5.35 -29.67 18.65
CA VAL A 492 -4.05 -30.31 18.91
C VAL A 492 -3.50 -29.91 20.28
N ALA A 493 -3.40 -28.60 20.57
CA ALA A 493 -2.87 -28.10 21.83
C ALA A 493 -3.58 -26.82 22.31
N THR A 494 -3.91 -26.77 23.60
CA THR A 494 -4.44 -25.57 24.27
C THR A 494 -3.43 -24.98 25.22
N VAL A 495 -3.52 -23.67 25.49
CA VAL A 495 -2.65 -22.95 26.44
C VAL A 495 -3.51 -22.14 27.43
N SER A 496 -3.11 -22.10 28.70
CA SER A 496 -3.76 -21.29 29.76
C SER A 496 -3.32 -19.82 29.72
N LYS A 497 -4.02 -18.95 30.48
CA LYS A 497 -3.56 -17.57 30.75
C LYS A 497 -2.14 -17.53 31.36
N SER A 498 -1.77 -18.56 32.12
CA SER A 498 -0.45 -18.73 32.75
C SER A 498 0.61 -19.42 31.88
N GLY A 499 0.33 -19.67 30.59
CA GLY A 499 1.30 -20.27 29.66
C GLY A 499 1.48 -21.79 29.81
N VAL A 500 0.58 -22.47 30.52
CA VAL A 500 0.56 -23.94 30.63
C VAL A 500 -0.09 -24.51 29.38
N VAL A 501 0.69 -25.22 28.58
CA VAL A 501 0.26 -25.94 27.37
C VAL A 501 -0.21 -27.35 27.76
N LYS A 502 -1.34 -27.80 27.21
CA LYS A 502 -1.87 -29.17 27.32
C LYS A 502 -2.03 -29.78 25.92
N ALA A 503 -1.42 -30.94 25.70
CA ALA A 503 -1.57 -31.72 24.47
C ALA A 503 -2.90 -32.47 24.45
N LYS A 504 -3.71 -32.25 23.41
CA LYS A 504 -5.04 -32.84 23.24
C LYS A 504 -5.09 -33.96 22.19
N ASN A 505 -4.63 -33.71 20.97
CA ASN A 505 -4.66 -34.68 19.86
C ASN A 505 -3.40 -34.59 19.01
N TYR A 506 -3.07 -35.65 18.27
CA TYR A 506 -1.88 -35.71 17.43
C TYR A 506 -1.92 -34.67 16.31
N GLY A 507 -0.78 -34.04 16.03
CA GLY A 507 -0.68 -32.93 15.10
C GLY A 507 0.28 -31.84 15.58
N ASN A 508 0.27 -30.71 14.88
CA ASN A 508 1.09 -29.54 15.19
C ASN A 508 0.23 -28.31 15.54
N ALA A 509 0.76 -27.46 16.43
CA ALA A 509 0.19 -26.15 16.78
C ALA A 509 1.32 -25.14 17.03
N ASN A 510 1.08 -23.86 16.70
CA ASN A 510 1.86 -22.74 17.22
C ASN A 510 1.12 -22.16 18.43
N ILE A 511 1.79 -22.15 19.57
CA ILE A 511 1.41 -21.28 20.67
C ILE A 511 1.96 -19.89 20.36
N ILE A 512 1.07 -18.92 20.25
CA ILE A 512 1.41 -17.52 19.99
C ILE A 512 1.43 -16.80 21.33
N ILE A 513 2.54 -16.11 21.61
CA ILE A 513 2.76 -15.34 22.84
C ILE A 513 2.92 -13.88 22.45
N THR A 514 1.95 -13.04 22.80
CA THR A 514 2.07 -11.58 22.67
C THR A 514 2.51 -11.02 24.01
N VAL A 515 3.58 -10.22 24.04
CA VAL A 515 4.12 -9.60 25.25
C VAL A 515 4.66 -8.22 24.90
N ASP A 516 4.12 -7.21 25.57
CA ASP A 516 4.55 -5.80 25.45
C ASP A 516 4.60 -5.29 24.00
N GLY A 517 3.66 -5.76 23.17
CA GLY A 517 3.54 -5.45 21.74
C GLY A 517 4.25 -6.44 20.80
N LYS A 518 5.24 -7.20 21.28
CA LYS A 518 6.01 -8.16 20.47
C LYS A 518 5.34 -9.53 20.42
N GLU A 519 5.36 -10.16 19.25
CA GLU A 519 4.89 -11.54 19.06
C GLU A 519 6.06 -12.53 19.08
N LEU A 520 5.90 -13.61 19.83
CA LEU A 520 6.79 -14.78 19.87
C LEU A 520 5.98 -16.04 19.56
N LYS A 521 6.61 -17.06 18.98
CA LYS A 521 5.95 -18.32 18.61
C LYS A 521 6.70 -19.51 19.21
N TYR A 522 5.93 -20.43 19.79
CA TYR A 522 6.42 -21.69 20.35
C TYR A 522 5.72 -22.85 19.64
N PHE A 523 6.47 -23.61 18.86
CA PHE A 523 5.95 -24.73 18.06
C PHE A 523 5.77 -25.98 18.94
N VAL A 524 4.63 -26.63 18.81
CA VAL A 524 4.24 -27.79 19.63
C VAL A 524 3.83 -28.93 18.72
N SER A 525 4.52 -30.06 18.83
CA SER A 525 4.18 -31.32 18.15
C SER A 525 3.63 -32.33 19.16
N VAL A 526 2.42 -32.80 18.93
CA VAL A 526 1.77 -33.83 19.75
C VAL A 526 1.82 -35.15 18.99
N VAL A 527 2.39 -36.18 19.63
CA VAL A 527 2.68 -37.49 19.01
C VAL A 527 2.38 -38.65 19.95
N SER A 528 2.38 -39.88 19.44
CA SER A 528 2.32 -41.10 20.26
C SER A 528 3.61 -41.31 21.08
N LYS A 529 3.49 -42.00 22.23
CA LYS A 529 4.62 -42.28 23.15
C LYS A 529 5.77 -43.01 22.44
N THR A 530 5.42 -43.96 21.57
CA THR A 530 6.38 -44.76 20.80
C THR A 530 7.17 -43.91 19.81
N ALA A 531 6.52 -43.01 19.06
CA ALA A 531 7.21 -42.11 18.13
C ALA A 531 8.15 -41.12 18.85
N LEU A 532 7.72 -40.56 19.99
CA LEU A 532 8.58 -39.69 20.81
C LEU A 532 9.79 -40.44 21.40
N ASN A 533 9.59 -41.69 21.80
CA ASN A 533 10.69 -42.55 22.28
C ASN A 533 11.64 -42.93 21.14
N ALA A 534 11.12 -43.24 19.94
CA ALA A 534 11.93 -43.54 18.77
C ALA A 534 12.82 -42.35 18.38
N THR A 535 12.28 -41.12 18.32
CA THR A 535 13.11 -39.93 18.04
C THR A 535 14.22 -39.71 19.06
N LYS A 536 13.96 -39.96 20.35
CA LYS A 536 15.00 -39.90 21.40
C LYS A 536 16.05 -41.01 21.23
N LYS A 537 15.62 -42.26 20.99
CA LYS A 537 16.53 -43.40 20.85
C LYS A 537 17.40 -43.28 19.60
N ALA A 538 16.86 -42.79 18.49
CA ALA A 538 17.65 -42.47 17.31
C ALA A 538 18.68 -41.36 17.59
N LYS A 539 18.30 -40.28 18.30
CA LYS A 539 19.26 -39.22 18.66
C LYS A 539 20.40 -39.78 19.52
N SER A 540 20.08 -40.57 20.54
CA SER A 540 21.06 -41.32 21.34
C SER A 540 21.97 -42.21 20.48
N ILE A 541 21.43 -42.98 19.53
CA ILE A 541 22.25 -43.82 18.63
C ILE A 541 23.17 -42.97 17.75
N ILE A 542 22.73 -41.83 17.20
CA ILE A 542 23.62 -41.04 16.34
C ILE A 542 24.77 -40.37 17.12
N ASP A 543 24.54 -40.09 18.41
CA ASP A 543 25.49 -39.48 19.32
C ASP A 543 26.52 -40.49 19.87
N SER A 544 26.09 -41.72 20.17
CA SER A 544 26.92 -42.75 20.83
C SER A 544 27.40 -43.88 19.89
N SER A 545 27.41 -43.68 18.57
CA SER A 545 27.80 -44.73 17.61
C SER A 545 28.36 -44.21 16.27
N ILE A 546 29.09 -45.09 15.58
CA ILE A 546 29.75 -44.83 14.30
C ILE A 546 28.83 -45.22 13.14
N TYR A 547 28.83 -44.43 12.05
CA TYR A 547 28.10 -44.78 10.84
C TYR A 547 28.93 -45.74 9.99
N SER A 548 28.44 -46.95 9.74
CA SER A 548 29.05 -47.95 8.86
C SER A 548 27.96 -48.81 8.23
N GLN A 549 27.99 -48.97 6.90
CA GLN A 549 27.09 -49.91 6.22
C GLN A 549 27.53 -51.36 6.49
N THR A 550 28.83 -51.64 6.47
CA THR A 550 29.40 -52.97 6.71
C THR A 550 29.07 -53.51 8.11
N TYR A 551 29.22 -52.67 9.14
CA TYR A 551 29.02 -53.06 10.54
C TYR A 551 27.66 -52.65 11.10
N ARG A 552 26.70 -52.26 10.26
CA ARG A 552 25.44 -51.57 10.63
C ARG A 552 24.57 -52.23 11.71
N MET A 553 24.77 -53.52 12.02
CA MET A 553 24.05 -54.24 13.08
C MET A 553 24.92 -54.53 14.32
N LYS A 554 26.25 -54.42 14.25
CA LYS A 554 27.15 -54.61 15.39
C LYS A 554 26.92 -53.54 16.47
N GLN A 555 27.29 -53.86 17.71
CA GLN A 555 27.32 -52.90 18.82
C GLN A 555 28.24 -51.71 18.47
N GLY A 556 27.84 -50.49 18.81
CA GLY A 556 28.57 -49.26 18.48
C GLY A 556 28.45 -48.78 17.03
N TYR A 557 27.75 -49.49 16.13
CA TYR A 557 27.66 -49.16 14.70
C TYR A 557 26.21 -49.08 14.18
N TYR A 558 25.96 -48.24 13.17
CA TYR A 558 24.67 -48.12 12.47
C TYR A 558 24.77 -47.71 10.99
N ASP A 559 23.74 -48.00 10.21
CA ASP A 559 23.44 -47.31 8.94
C ASP A 559 22.09 -46.58 9.04
N CYS A 560 21.69 -45.88 7.98
CA CYS A 560 20.40 -45.19 7.90
C CYS A 560 19.20 -46.11 8.24
N SER A 561 19.23 -47.36 7.78
CA SER A 561 18.11 -48.30 7.94
C SER A 561 18.07 -48.92 9.34
N SER A 562 19.22 -49.31 9.90
CA SER A 562 19.34 -49.92 11.23
C SER A 562 19.21 -48.89 12.35
N LEU A 563 19.44 -47.60 12.06
CA LEU A 563 19.11 -46.47 12.95
C LEU A 563 17.60 -46.41 13.19
N VAL A 564 16.80 -46.24 12.14
CA VAL A 564 15.34 -46.07 12.27
C VAL A 564 14.65 -47.36 12.77
N PHE A 565 15.15 -48.52 12.35
CA PHE A 565 14.70 -49.83 12.82
C PHE A 565 14.92 -50.04 14.32
N ARG A 566 16.15 -49.82 14.83
CA ARG A 566 16.42 -49.95 16.28
C ARG A 566 15.80 -48.83 17.11
N ALA A 567 15.62 -47.65 16.53
CA ALA A 567 14.90 -46.54 17.18
C ALA A 567 13.44 -46.87 17.46
N TYR A 568 12.73 -47.49 16.51
CA TYR A 568 11.34 -47.92 16.68
C TYR A 568 11.17 -49.21 17.51
N ASN A 569 12.26 -49.78 18.04
CA ASN A 569 12.38 -51.12 18.60
C ASN A 569 12.13 -52.23 17.55
N LYS A 570 13.13 -53.10 17.35
CA LYS A 570 13.13 -54.21 16.38
C LYS A 570 11.95 -55.17 16.58
N ASN A 571 11.47 -55.33 17.82
CA ASN A 571 10.38 -56.24 18.19
C ASN A 571 8.98 -55.74 17.80
N THR A 572 8.84 -54.61 17.11
CA THR A 572 7.52 -53.97 16.83
C THR A 572 6.95 -54.25 15.44
N VAL A 573 7.69 -54.92 14.55
CA VAL A 573 7.31 -55.21 13.14
C VAL A 573 7.06 -53.96 12.25
N LEU A 574 7.03 -52.75 12.82
CA LEU A 574 6.63 -51.48 12.17
C LEU A 574 7.37 -51.11 10.87
N LEU A 575 8.51 -51.74 10.60
CA LEU A 575 9.40 -51.46 9.47
C LEU A 575 9.79 -52.74 8.69
N GLY A 576 9.09 -53.86 8.92
CA GLY A 576 9.27 -55.15 8.23
C GLY A 576 9.26 -56.35 9.18
N GLU A 577 9.11 -57.55 8.60
CA GLU A 577 8.83 -58.80 9.33
C GLU A 577 10.03 -59.43 10.09
N SER A 578 11.28 -58.99 9.86
CA SER A 578 12.44 -59.58 10.57
C SER A 578 12.71 -58.88 11.90
N PHE A 579 12.86 -59.68 12.96
CA PHE A 579 13.19 -59.22 14.31
C PHE A 579 14.70 -59.07 14.56
N GLU A 580 15.54 -59.67 13.71
CA GLU A 580 16.99 -59.78 13.94
C GLU A 580 17.79 -58.84 13.04
N TRP A 581 17.45 -58.79 11.75
CA TRP A 581 18.17 -57.98 10.77
C TRP A 581 17.30 -56.86 10.22
N ALA A 582 17.75 -55.62 10.37
CA ALA A 582 17.03 -54.45 9.85
C ALA A 582 16.82 -54.56 8.33
N PRO A 583 15.58 -54.45 7.80
CA PRO A 583 15.39 -54.31 6.36
C PRO A 583 16.11 -53.07 5.84
N ASN A 584 16.56 -53.05 4.58
CA ASN A 584 17.15 -51.85 3.98
C ASN A 584 16.07 -50.78 3.71
N ALA A 585 16.46 -49.51 3.58
CA ALA A 585 15.54 -48.38 3.38
C ALA A 585 14.47 -48.60 2.27
N ALA A 586 14.82 -49.30 1.19
CA ALA A 586 13.88 -49.60 0.10
C ALA A 586 12.86 -50.69 0.49
N LYS A 587 13.26 -51.73 1.23
CA LYS A 587 12.34 -52.72 1.82
C LYS A 587 11.44 -52.09 2.89
N GLN A 588 12.00 -51.25 3.78
CA GLN A 588 11.23 -50.49 4.78
C GLN A 588 10.17 -49.58 4.13
N ALA A 589 10.52 -48.91 3.03
CA ALA A 589 9.58 -48.09 2.27
C ALA A 589 8.44 -48.91 1.67
N LYS A 590 8.75 -50.03 0.97
CA LYS A 590 7.73 -50.93 0.40
C LYS A 590 6.79 -51.47 1.48
N TYR A 591 7.33 -51.86 2.64
CA TYR A 591 6.52 -52.33 3.78
C TYR A 591 5.54 -51.26 4.26
N LEU A 592 6.01 -50.02 4.48
CA LEU A 592 5.18 -48.90 4.92
C LEU A 592 4.12 -48.48 3.89
N GLU A 593 4.41 -48.63 2.60
CA GLU A 593 3.44 -48.37 1.53
C GLU A 593 2.34 -49.42 1.48
N ASN A 594 2.70 -50.71 1.51
CA ASN A 594 1.74 -51.82 1.59
C ASN A 594 0.83 -51.71 2.83
N HIS A 595 1.33 -51.17 3.95
CA HIS A 595 0.58 -50.97 5.19
C HIS A 595 -0.11 -49.59 5.31
N GLY A 596 -0.27 -48.86 4.19
CA GLY A 596 -1.05 -47.62 4.13
C GLY A 596 -0.48 -46.46 4.96
N LYS A 597 0.83 -46.44 5.23
CA LYS A 597 1.49 -45.46 6.11
C LYS A 597 1.99 -44.20 5.40
N VAL A 598 1.87 -44.12 4.07
CA VAL A 598 2.43 -43.03 3.27
C VAL A 598 1.68 -41.72 3.50
N LEU A 599 2.43 -40.64 3.78
CA LEU A 599 1.95 -39.26 3.82
C LEU A 599 2.08 -38.56 2.47
N SER A 600 3.14 -38.86 1.70
CA SER A 600 3.35 -38.28 0.37
C SER A 600 4.45 -39.00 -0.42
N TYR A 601 4.37 -38.92 -1.75
CA TYR A 601 5.43 -39.34 -2.69
C TYR A 601 6.34 -38.18 -3.14
N LYS A 602 6.41 -37.10 -2.35
CA LYS A 602 7.19 -35.89 -2.63
C LYS A 602 7.44 -35.09 -1.34
N TRP A 603 8.34 -34.11 -1.39
CA TRP A 603 8.52 -33.15 -0.30
C TRP A 603 7.21 -32.41 0.04
N ILE A 604 6.87 -32.38 1.34
CA ILE A 604 5.78 -31.57 1.91
C ILE A 604 6.34 -30.58 2.95
N ASN A 605 5.57 -29.56 3.33
CA ASN A 605 6.02 -28.63 4.37
C ASN A 605 6.13 -29.34 5.74
N ASN A 606 7.13 -28.97 6.54
CA ASN A 606 7.40 -29.54 7.86
C ASN A 606 6.24 -29.36 8.86
N THR A 607 5.32 -28.43 8.58
CA THR A 607 4.05 -28.26 9.30
C THR A 607 3.13 -29.48 9.26
N HIS A 608 3.28 -30.36 8.26
CA HIS A 608 2.53 -31.62 8.14
C HIS A 608 3.27 -32.82 8.75
N LEU A 609 4.55 -32.65 9.10
CA LEU A 609 5.38 -33.71 9.68
C LEU A 609 5.28 -33.74 11.20
N LEU A 610 5.37 -34.95 11.75
CA LEU A 610 5.40 -35.22 13.18
C LEU A 610 6.71 -35.96 13.54
N PRO A 611 7.30 -35.68 14.72
CA PRO A 611 8.45 -36.44 15.24
C PRO A 611 8.20 -37.95 15.16
N GLY A 612 9.03 -38.65 14.37
CA GLY A 612 8.86 -40.06 14.02
C GLY A 612 8.65 -40.33 12.53
N ASP A 613 8.14 -39.36 11.76
CA ASP A 613 7.92 -39.54 10.32
C ASP A 613 9.22 -39.89 9.58
N LEU A 614 9.17 -40.93 8.74
CA LEU A 614 10.31 -41.39 7.96
C LEU A 614 10.29 -40.78 6.56
N ILE A 615 11.46 -40.33 6.13
CA ILE A 615 11.71 -39.62 4.88
C ILE A 615 12.69 -40.45 4.07
N PHE A 616 12.23 -40.96 2.93
CA PHE A 616 12.99 -41.84 2.06
C PHE A 616 13.52 -41.08 0.85
N TYR A 617 14.81 -41.22 0.59
CA TYR A 617 15.50 -40.52 -0.49
C TYR A 617 15.90 -41.48 -1.63
N GLY A 618 15.65 -41.06 -2.85
CA GLY A 618 15.97 -41.74 -4.11
C GLY A 618 16.21 -40.72 -5.23
N ASN A 619 17.16 -41.00 -6.13
CA ASN A 619 17.46 -40.13 -7.28
C ASN A 619 18.12 -40.84 -8.48
N LYS A 620 18.10 -42.17 -8.52
CA LYS A 620 18.68 -43.00 -9.58
C LYS A 620 17.80 -44.22 -9.83
N ASN A 621 17.80 -44.74 -11.06
CA ASN A 621 17.45 -46.14 -11.26
C ASN A 621 18.60 -47.00 -10.71
N ASN A 622 18.32 -47.86 -9.74
CA ASN A 622 19.33 -48.65 -9.02
C ASN A 622 18.83 -50.06 -8.63
N GLY A 623 17.78 -50.55 -9.31
CA GLY A 623 17.13 -51.83 -9.01
C GLY A 623 16.35 -51.88 -7.69
N ARG A 624 16.43 -50.86 -6.83
CA ARG A 624 15.72 -50.83 -5.54
C ARG A 624 14.35 -50.18 -5.68
N TYR A 625 13.44 -50.51 -4.75
CA TYR A 625 12.08 -49.96 -4.71
C TYR A 625 12.07 -48.42 -4.79
N LYS A 626 11.42 -47.87 -5.81
CA LYS A 626 11.39 -46.44 -6.19
C LYS A 626 12.76 -45.73 -6.21
N GLY A 627 13.85 -46.45 -6.50
CA GLY A 627 15.21 -45.89 -6.50
C GLY A 627 15.78 -45.56 -5.10
N ILE A 628 15.14 -46.00 -4.03
CA ILE A 628 15.45 -45.59 -2.64
C ILE A 628 16.83 -46.12 -2.21
N TYR A 629 17.66 -45.21 -1.70
CA TYR A 629 19.01 -45.51 -1.20
C TYR A 629 19.23 -45.10 0.27
N HIS A 630 18.41 -44.21 0.83
CA HIS A 630 18.59 -43.65 2.18
C HIS A 630 17.25 -43.40 2.88
N VAL A 631 17.26 -43.42 4.21
CA VAL A 631 16.13 -43.04 5.07
C VAL A 631 16.62 -42.17 6.23
N ALA A 632 15.88 -41.11 6.54
CA ALA A 632 16.06 -40.31 7.75
C ALA A 632 14.74 -40.21 8.52
N MET A 633 14.80 -39.96 9.83
CA MET A 633 13.60 -39.74 10.65
C MET A 633 13.46 -38.27 11.03
N TYR A 634 12.28 -37.69 10.86
CA TYR A 634 12.00 -36.33 11.32
C TYR A 634 12.03 -36.27 12.85
N TYR A 635 12.87 -35.39 13.40
CA TYR A 635 13.02 -35.16 14.84
C TYR A 635 12.07 -34.06 15.35
N GLY A 636 11.60 -33.20 14.44
CA GLY A 636 10.91 -31.95 14.77
C GLY A 636 11.80 -30.72 14.61
N ASN A 637 11.22 -29.54 14.78
CA ASN A 637 11.86 -28.23 14.55
C ASN A 637 12.68 -28.14 13.24
N LYS A 638 12.16 -28.71 12.14
CA LYS A 638 12.82 -28.78 10.82
C LYS A 638 14.11 -29.64 10.77
N LEU A 639 14.39 -30.45 11.78
CA LEU A 639 15.57 -31.32 11.86
C LEU A 639 15.23 -32.79 11.60
N CYS A 640 16.18 -33.53 11.03
CA CYS A 640 16.12 -34.96 10.77
C CYS A 640 17.28 -35.69 11.45
N VAL A 641 16.99 -36.83 12.06
CA VAL A 641 18.00 -37.75 12.62
C VAL A 641 18.59 -38.59 11.49
N GLU A 642 19.83 -38.29 11.17
CA GLU A 642 20.78 -38.97 10.28
C GLU A 642 22.20 -38.55 10.72
N LYS A 643 23.27 -38.98 10.03
CA LYS A 643 24.66 -38.53 10.36
C LYS A 643 25.22 -37.56 9.30
N PRO A 644 25.69 -36.36 9.69
CA PRO A 644 25.35 -35.63 10.91
C PRO A 644 23.85 -35.28 10.94
N LEU A 645 23.36 -34.70 12.04
CA LEU A 645 21.99 -34.18 12.12
C LEU A 645 21.76 -33.11 11.03
N ARG A 646 20.76 -33.29 10.16
CA ARG A 646 20.50 -32.37 9.01
C ARG A 646 19.21 -31.60 9.16
N THR A 647 19.11 -30.48 8.43
CA THR A 647 17.83 -29.82 8.21
C THR A 647 17.02 -30.61 7.17
N TYR A 648 15.71 -30.75 7.40
CA TYR A 648 14.78 -31.42 6.50
C TYR A 648 14.75 -30.82 5.07
N THR A 649 15.19 -29.58 4.92
CA THR A 649 15.31 -28.90 3.62
C THR A 649 16.55 -29.31 2.81
N TYR A 650 17.55 -29.96 3.42
CA TYR A 650 18.87 -30.21 2.84
C TYR A 650 18.83 -30.90 1.47
N ASN A 651 18.02 -31.95 1.32
CA ASN A 651 17.91 -32.68 0.05
C ASN A 651 16.44 -32.91 -0.39
N LYS A 652 15.64 -31.84 -0.37
CA LYS A 652 14.22 -31.89 -0.74
C LYS A 652 13.91 -32.41 -2.16
N ARG A 653 14.88 -32.38 -3.08
CA ARG A 653 14.71 -32.86 -4.47
C ARG A 653 14.74 -34.38 -4.57
N ASN A 654 15.46 -35.05 -3.68
CA ASN A 654 15.60 -36.51 -3.70
C ASN A 654 14.52 -37.22 -2.86
N ILE A 655 13.55 -36.52 -2.25
CA ILE A 655 12.50 -37.17 -1.46
C ILE A 655 11.49 -37.83 -2.39
N VAL A 656 11.45 -39.16 -2.38
CA VAL A 656 10.55 -39.99 -3.19
C VAL A 656 9.39 -40.57 -2.38
N MET A 657 9.52 -40.64 -1.05
CA MET A 657 8.44 -41.05 -0.15
C MET A 657 8.61 -40.47 1.26
N ILE A 658 7.50 -40.15 1.90
CA ILE A 658 7.40 -39.81 3.32
C ILE A 658 6.28 -40.68 3.92
N ALA A 659 6.54 -41.33 5.05
CA ALA A 659 5.57 -42.20 5.72
C ALA A 659 5.59 -42.02 7.25
N ARG A 660 4.46 -42.36 7.89
CA ARG A 660 4.21 -42.26 9.32
C ARG A 660 3.95 -43.66 9.90
N PRO A 661 4.96 -44.35 10.47
CA PRO A 661 4.79 -45.74 10.94
C PRO A 661 3.67 -45.91 11.98
N ILE A 662 3.54 -44.92 12.87
CA ILE A 662 2.54 -44.84 13.95
C ILE A 662 1.88 -43.45 13.90
N LYS A 663 0.55 -43.39 14.06
CA LYS A 663 -0.22 -42.15 14.16
C LYS A 663 0.09 -41.36 15.45
#